data_AF-A0AAW0RFM6-F1
#
_entry.id   AF-A0AAW0RFM6-F1
#
_cell.length_a   1.000
_cell.length_b   1.000
_cell.length_c   1.000
_cell.angle_alpha   90.00
_cell.angle_beta   90.00
_cell.angle_gamma   90.00
#
_symmetry.space_group_name_H-M   'P 1'
#
loop_
_entity.id
_entity.type
_entity.pdbx_description
1 polymer ?
#
loop_
_entity_poly.entity_id
_entity_poly.type
_entity_poly.pdbx_seq_one_letter_code
_entity_poly.pdbx_strand_id
1 'polypeptide(L)'
;MKLSSNDFIVKIQYRAEGEDEPPAGAAHYAVQVAYTTTLHMSDLMNYLASTNIDERFEEKSVWEQTFNIFLNHYAKATKTLVAIGTSKSFSLSQLTGRADLGSGLQVLRGFFSSVRIATGRVLVNVNVSHAAFYHAGPLPMLMNSYGVRSTTALEKFLKLVRIQTSHLPEKRNKAGEIIPRLKTIFGLARKDDGHGMAHPPRILHHGAGAKDVQFWLEVDASAGSNSAAKGAEKKGKAKGKGKLQPAASASGKYISVFDFFKTTYDRTLQHPELPLMNCGSRDHPMYLPAEVCVVVQGQPSRSKLDSNQTQQMIRHAVRKPWSNAASIVAEGISTVGLDEDSNVLLVQSSFSFGITPGLIKVPGRVLDCPQIMYKSVERGNKTADPRFGSWNMIDIKFNAGVVLSRWSYMMVSLTGVRDPFDQKSLADVMQEFHRSLVKMGVSATPPMTGQRLLLQHTDDAALGTVLQKAANALKLLIIILPDANTSLYKHIKSLADKTYGIHTVCCVGPKLAKAHGRDQYIANVALKLNLKLGGVNQIMSDRQLGIIEQNKTMVVGIDVTHPSPGSSSNAPSVSAMVASIDRFLGQWPATLRAQTAKQEKVDDLGDMLKSRLQLWRSLGKHAAFPENILVFRDGVSEGQHDMVTSQELPQLRHACEQLYSAADTRNGLPRFTVIICGKRHKTRFYPTMERDCDRSGNTKPGTIVDRGVTEARNWDFFLQAHAALQGTARPCHYYIVQDEIFRQLYSKANLAPFQNIADVVEDLTHKMCYSFGRATKA
;
A
#
# COMPACT_ATOMS: atom_id res chain seq x y z
N MET A 1 -20.44 13.51 32.24
CA MET A 1 -20.31 12.59 33.39
C MET A 1 -19.06 13.01 34.16
N LYS A 2 -19.17 13.57 35.36
CA LYS A 2 -17.97 13.80 36.19
C LYS A 2 -17.59 12.46 36.81
N LEU A 3 -16.36 12.01 36.60
CA LEU A 3 -15.85 10.81 37.27
C LEU A 3 -15.84 11.08 38.79
N SER A 4 -16.23 10.10 39.60
CA SER A 4 -16.27 10.23 41.06
C SER A 4 -14.87 10.31 41.69
N SER A 5 -13.85 9.83 40.97
CA SER A 5 -12.43 9.99 41.30
C SER A 5 -11.60 10.04 40.01
N ASN A 6 -10.40 10.63 40.11
CA ASN A 6 -9.44 10.70 39.00
C ASN A 6 -8.73 9.36 38.74
N ASP A 7 -8.92 8.36 39.58
CA ASP A 7 -8.38 7.01 39.41
C ASP A 7 -9.28 6.02 40.15
N PHE A 8 -9.72 4.97 39.47
CA PHE A 8 -10.44 3.85 40.08
C PHE A 8 -10.31 2.58 39.25
N ILE A 9 -10.51 1.45 39.92
CA ILE A 9 -10.46 0.12 39.29
C ILE A 9 -11.88 -0.44 39.20
N VAL A 10 -12.31 -0.76 37.98
CA VAL A 10 -13.54 -1.51 37.71
C VAL A 10 -13.20 -2.98 37.54
N LYS A 11 -13.81 -3.84 38.37
CA LYS A 11 -13.72 -5.29 38.21
C LYS A 11 -14.81 -5.77 37.27
N ILE A 12 -14.43 -6.42 36.17
CA ILE A 12 -15.34 -6.89 35.13
C ILE A 12 -15.18 -8.40 34.99
N GLN A 13 -16.28 -9.13 34.97
CA GLN A 13 -16.28 -10.56 34.64
C GLN A 13 -16.51 -10.74 33.14
N TYR A 14 -15.74 -11.60 32.50
CA TYR A 14 -15.91 -11.91 31.09
C TYR A 14 -17.31 -12.47 30.83
N ARG A 15 -17.97 -11.93 29.81
CA ARG A 15 -19.26 -12.41 29.33
C ARG A 15 -19.23 -12.40 27.81
N ALA A 16 -19.65 -13.49 27.18
CA ALA A 16 -19.69 -13.52 25.73
C ALA A 16 -20.79 -12.58 25.19
N GLU A 17 -20.64 -12.16 23.93
CA GLU A 17 -21.58 -11.25 23.28
C GLU A 17 -23.01 -11.84 23.29
N GLY A 18 -23.97 -11.04 23.76
CA GLY A 18 -25.38 -11.44 23.86
C GLY A 18 -25.76 -12.28 25.08
N GLU A 19 -24.82 -12.75 25.89
CA GLU A 19 -25.16 -13.46 27.14
C GLU A 19 -25.60 -12.48 28.24
N ASP A 20 -26.53 -12.91 29.12
CA ASP A 20 -26.98 -12.08 30.25
C ASP A 20 -25.99 -12.15 31.42
N GLU A 21 -25.51 -13.35 31.73
CA GLU A 21 -24.68 -13.68 32.88
C GLU A 21 -23.31 -14.24 32.42
N PRO A 22 -22.22 -13.97 33.13
CA PRO A 22 -20.92 -14.62 32.91
C PRO A 22 -20.99 -16.16 33.06
N PRO A 23 -20.23 -16.94 32.28
CA PRO A 23 -20.14 -18.37 32.46
C PRO A 23 -19.46 -18.75 33.79
N ALA A 24 -19.72 -19.98 34.27
CA ALA A 24 -19.04 -20.52 35.45
C ALA A 24 -17.51 -20.58 35.21
N GLY A 25 -16.73 -19.94 36.10
CA GLY A 25 -15.29 -19.80 35.93
C GLY A 25 -14.85 -18.73 34.92
N ALA A 26 -15.73 -17.79 34.56
CA ALA A 26 -15.39 -16.64 33.72
C ALA A 26 -14.15 -15.90 34.24
N ALA A 27 -13.28 -15.48 33.31
CA ALA A 27 -12.11 -14.69 33.65
C ALA A 27 -12.52 -13.34 34.27
N HIS A 28 -11.77 -12.91 35.29
CA HIS A 28 -11.93 -11.59 35.91
C HIS A 28 -10.87 -10.64 35.37
N TYR A 29 -11.30 -9.46 34.97
CA TYR A 29 -10.43 -8.37 34.54
C TYR A 29 -10.55 -7.21 35.52
N ALA A 30 -9.42 -6.60 35.84
CA ALA A 30 -9.36 -5.33 36.55
C ALA A 30 -9.01 -4.25 35.54
N VAL A 31 -9.93 -3.32 35.28
CA VAL A 31 -9.74 -2.19 34.37
C VAL A 31 -9.52 -0.95 35.21
N GLN A 32 -8.30 -0.40 35.16
CA GLN A 32 -8.01 0.89 35.76
C GLN A 32 -8.46 2.01 34.82
N VAL A 33 -9.26 2.93 35.33
CA VAL A 33 -9.68 4.15 34.64
C VAL A 33 -9.03 5.32 35.35
N ALA A 34 -8.02 5.91 34.73
CA ALA A 34 -7.29 7.05 35.26
C ALA A 34 -7.51 8.27 34.37
N TYR A 35 -7.85 9.39 35.00
CA TYR A 35 -7.86 10.71 34.38
C TYR A 35 -6.43 11.13 34.06
N THR A 36 -6.22 11.59 32.83
CA THR A 36 -4.91 12.06 32.36
C THR A 36 -4.92 13.56 32.12
N THR A 37 -5.87 14.04 31.31
CA THR A 37 -6.00 15.46 30.96
C THR A 37 -7.42 15.80 30.53
N THR A 38 -7.73 17.10 30.44
CA THR A 38 -8.95 17.64 29.86
C THR A 38 -8.58 18.39 28.59
N LEU A 39 -9.22 18.05 27.48
CA LEU A 39 -9.08 18.76 26.22
C LEU A 39 -10.12 19.89 26.17
N HIS A 40 -9.64 21.14 26.19
CA HIS A 40 -10.50 22.33 26.20
C HIS A 40 -10.82 22.79 24.77
N MET A 41 -12.08 22.66 24.36
CA MET A 41 -12.51 23.06 23.01
C MET A 41 -12.23 24.53 22.70
N SER A 42 -12.24 25.40 23.72
CA SER A 42 -11.87 26.81 23.60
C SER A 42 -10.48 26.98 22.99
N ASP A 43 -9.54 26.13 23.34
CA ASP A 43 -8.13 26.28 22.97
C ASP A 43 -7.96 25.91 21.49
N LEU A 44 -8.64 24.84 21.06
CA LEU A 44 -8.74 24.50 19.64
C LEU A 44 -9.41 25.64 18.85
N MET A 45 -10.52 26.19 19.35
CA MET A 45 -11.23 27.28 18.66
C MET A 45 -10.38 28.55 18.55
N ASN A 46 -9.64 28.90 19.61
CA ASN A 46 -8.71 30.02 19.61
C ASN A 46 -7.59 29.80 18.58
N TYR A 47 -7.01 28.60 18.53
CA TYR A 47 -5.99 28.25 17.54
C TYR A 47 -6.52 28.31 16.10
N LEU A 48 -7.74 27.82 15.87
CA LEU A 48 -8.39 27.85 14.56
C LEU A 48 -8.69 29.28 14.10
N ALA A 49 -9.10 30.16 15.02
CA ALA A 49 -9.45 31.55 14.75
C ALA A 49 -8.22 32.48 14.69
N SER A 50 -7.09 32.05 15.25
CA SER A 50 -5.89 32.86 15.33
C SER A 50 -5.34 33.23 13.94
N THR A 51 -4.99 34.51 13.80
CA THR A 51 -4.30 35.05 12.63
C THR A 51 -2.77 35.05 12.80
N ASN A 52 -2.26 34.61 13.96
CA ASN A 52 -0.84 34.52 14.21
C ASN A 52 -0.27 33.27 13.49
N ILE A 53 0.59 33.51 12.50
CA ILE A 53 1.18 32.45 11.69
C ILE A 53 2.24 31.62 12.45
N ASP A 54 2.81 32.20 13.51
CA ASP A 54 3.85 31.57 14.34
C ASP A 54 3.27 30.78 15.52
N GLU A 55 1.95 30.88 15.76
CA GLU A 55 1.30 30.16 16.85
C GLU A 55 1.33 28.65 16.62
N ARG A 56 1.89 27.93 17.60
CA ARG A 56 1.94 26.46 17.61
C ARG A 56 0.85 25.93 18.53
N PHE A 57 0.25 24.81 18.15
CA PHE A 57 -0.74 24.10 18.96
C PHE A 57 -0.32 22.65 19.16
N GLU A 58 0.34 22.38 20.29
CA GLU A 58 0.94 21.08 20.60
C GLU A 58 -0.11 19.96 20.67
N GLU A 59 -1.31 20.28 21.15
CA GLU A 59 -2.41 19.32 21.30
C GLU A 59 -3.15 19.02 19.98
N LYS A 60 -2.75 19.61 18.84
CA LYS A 60 -3.42 19.40 17.54
C LYS A 60 -3.63 17.93 17.22
N SER A 61 -2.58 17.12 17.35
CA SER A 61 -2.63 15.68 17.04
C SER A 61 -3.57 14.91 17.98
N VAL A 62 -3.63 15.32 19.25
CA VAL A 62 -4.52 14.76 20.27
C VAL A 62 -5.98 15.09 19.96
N TRP A 63 -6.27 16.31 19.53
CA TRP A 63 -7.59 16.71 19.05
C TRP A 63 -8.03 15.94 17.81
N GLU A 64 -7.16 15.81 16.80
CA GLU A 64 -7.45 15.01 15.62
C GLU A 64 -7.74 13.55 16.00
N GLN A 65 -6.94 12.96 16.88
CA GLN A 65 -7.18 11.61 17.37
C GLN A 65 -8.52 11.49 18.10
N THR A 66 -8.86 12.47 18.94
CA THR A 66 -10.12 12.52 19.68
C THR A 66 -11.33 12.53 18.76
N PHE A 67 -11.35 13.41 17.74
CA PHE A 67 -12.43 13.43 16.76
C PHE A 67 -12.49 12.14 15.93
N ASN A 68 -11.34 11.56 15.58
CA ASN A 68 -11.31 10.28 14.88
C ASN A 68 -11.84 9.14 15.75
N ILE A 69 -11.58 9.11 17.06
CA ILE A 69 -12.16 8.11 17.98
C ILE A 69 -13.68 8.24 18.00
N PHE A 70 -14.19 9.47 18.13
CA PHE A 70 -15.62 9.76 18.10
C PHE A 70 -16.27 9.29 16.79
N LEU A 71 -15.73 9.70 15.64
CA LEU A 71 -16.29 9.35 14.33
C LEU A 71 -16.30 7.84 14.08
N ASN A 72 -15.23 7.14 14.48
CA ASN A 72 -15.11 5.70 14.25
C ASN A 72 -15.87 4.85 15.27
N HIS A 73 -16.36 5.44 16.37
CA HIS A 73 -17.24 4.75 17.31
C HIS A 73 -18.52 4.29 16.60
N TYR A 74 -19.14 5.17 15.81
CA TYR A 74 -20.41 4.90 15.14
C TYR A 74 -20.38 3.60 14.32
N ALA A 75 -19.39 3.45 13.44
CA ALA A 75 -19.25 2.27 12.58
C ALA A 75 -18.96 0.98 13.35
N LYS A 76 -18.39 1.06 14.56
CA LYS A 76 -18.10 -0.09 15.43
C LYS A 76 -19.28 -0.47 16.32
N ALA A 77 -20.13 0.49 16.69
CA ALA A 77 -21.31 0.27 17.51
C ALA A 77 -22.51 -0.23 16.68
N THR A 78 -22.53 0.10 15.38
CA THR A 78 -23.66 -0.22 14.50
C THR A 78 -23.56 -1.64 13.94
N LYS A 79 -24.61 -2.47 14.14
CA LYS A 79 -24.65 -3.87 13.68
C LYS A 79 -24.71 -4.06 12.15
N THR A 80 -25.08 -3.01 11.41
CA THR A 80 -25.22 -3.05 9.93
C THR A 80 -23.96 -2.62 9.19
N LEU A 81 -22.91 -2.22 9.91
CA LEU A 81 -21.64 -1.76 9.34
C LEU A 81 -20.50 -2.67 9.78
N VAL A 82 -19.46 -2.76 8.95
CA VAL A 82 -18.19 -3.37 9.30
C VAL A 82 -17.08 -2.35 9.21
N ALA A 83 -16.36 -2.18 10.31
CA ALA A 83 -15.14 -1.40 10.35
C ALA A 83 -13.92 -2.26 9.97
N ILE A 84 -13.13 -1.81 8.99
CA ILE A 84 -11.80 -2.37 8.70
C ILE A 84 -10.74 -1.37 9.14
N GLY A 85 -9.96 -1.76 10.14
CA GLY A 85 -8.96 -0.88 10.74
C GLY A 85 -9.63 0.27 11.51
N THR A 86 -8.98 1.43 11.54
CA THR A 86 -9.41 2.58 12.33
C THR A 86 -10.19 3.62 11.54
N SER A 87 -10.44 3.43 10.24
CA SER A 87 -10.90 4.54 9.39
C SER A 87 -11.72 4.13 8.18
N LYS A 88 -12.10 2.84 8.04
CA LYS A 88 -12.90 2.39 6.89
C LYS A 88 -14.15 1.67 7.36
N SER A 89 -15.27 2.04 6.78
CA SER A 89 -16.59 1.50 7.12
C SER A 89 -17.26 0.95 5.86
N PHE A 90 -17.90 -0.21 5.98
CA PHE A 90 -18.55 -0.92 4.88
C PHE A 90 -19.96 -1.33 5.29
N SER A 91 -20.96 -1.01 4.47
CA SER A 91 -22.35 -1.39 4.73
C SER A 91 -22.62 -2.86 4.39
N LEU A 92 -23.27 -3.58 5.31
CA LEU A 92 -23.73 -4.96 5.12
C LEU A 92 -25.17 -5.05 4.63
N SER A 93 -25.93 -3.97 4.68
CA SER A 93 -27.32 -3.92 4.17
C SER A 93 -27.39 -3.44 2.73
N GLN A 94 -26.48 -2.56 2.29
CA GLN A 94 -26.50 -2.03 0.93
C GLN A 94 -25.99 -3.06 -0.08
N LEU A 95 -26.82 -3.36 -1.07
CA LEU A 95 -26.45 -4.19 -2.23
C LEU A 95 -25.68 -3.39 -3.29
N THR A 96 -25.87 -2.07 -3.34
CA THR A 96 -25.16 -1.19 -4.26
C THR A 96 -23.66 -1.21 -3.99
N GLY A 97 -22.86 -1.37 -5.06
CA GLY A 97 -21.40 -1.40 -4.93
C GLY A 97 -20.81 -2.74 -4.48
N ARG A 98 -21.56 -3.83 -4.52
CA ARG A 98 -21.03 -5.21 -4.43
C ARG A 98 -20.73 -5.80 -5.80
N ALA A 99 -19.72 -6.65 -5.89
CA ALA A 99 -19.49 -7.51 -7.05
C ALA A 99 -18.77 -8.79 -6.64
N ASP A 100 -18.99 -9.88 -7.37
CA ASP A 100 -18.28 -11.14 -7.15
C ASP A 100 -16.84 -11.03 -7.68
N LEU A 101 -15.87 -11.49 -6.90
CA LEU A 101 -14.48 -11.63 -7.31
C LEU A 101 -14.16 -13.07 -7.73
N GLY A 102 -15.05 -14.01 -7.45
CA GLY A 102 -14.83 -15.44 -7.63
C GLY A 102 -14.04 -16.06 -6.47
N SER A 103 -13.97 -17.40 -6.47
CA SER A 103 -13.32 -18.19 -5.43
C SER A 103 -13.81 -17.90 -4.01
N GLY A 104 -15.12 -17.68 -3.85
CA GLY A 104 -15.70 -17.46 -2.52
C GLY A 104 -15.56 -16.03 -1.99
N LEU A 105 -15.09 -15.08 -2.80
CA LEU A 105 -14.86 -13.69 -2.40
C LEU A 105 -15.72 -12.71 -3.19
N GLN A 106 -16.16 -11.65 -2.54
CA GLN A 106 -16.85 -10.50 -3.12
C GLN A 106 -16.12 -9.20 -2.76
N VAL A 107 -16.24 -8.17 -3.59
CA VAL A 107 -15.84 -6.81 -3.24
C VAL A 107 -17.05 -6.06 -2.68
N LEU A 108 -16.84 -5.32 -1.59
CA LEU A 108 -17.79 -4.34 -1.08
C LEU A 108 -17.19 -2.94 -1.24
N ARG A 109 -18.02 -2.00 -1.71
CA ARG A 109 -17.74 -0.56 -1.60
C ARG A 109 -18.00 -0.11 -0.16
N GLY A 110 -17.12 0.71 0.34
CA GLY A 110 -17.25 1.39 1.62
C GLY A 110 -16.58 2.75 1.57
N PHE A 111 -16.38 3.36 2.73
CA PHE A 111 -15.87 4.72 2.84
C PHE A 111 -14.76 4.78 3.87
N PHE A 112 -13.67 5.44 3.49
CA PHE A 112 -12.66 5.93 4.41
C PHE A 112 -13.15 7.24 5.02
N SER A 113 -12.93 7.45 6.31
CA SER A 113 -13.10 8.74 6.98
C SER A 113 -11.92 9.08 7.88
N SER A 114 -11.55 10.36 7.91
CA SER A 114 -10.65 10.91 8.91
C SER A 114 -10.91 12.38 9.17
N VAL A 115 -10.78 12.81 10.40
CA VAL A 115 -10.83 14.22 10.78
C VAL A 115 -9.44 14.85 10.65
N ARG A 116 -9.41 16.10 10.18
CA ARG A 116 -8.22 16.93 9.97
C ARG A 116 -8.50 18.35 10.45
N ILE A 117 -7.53 18.97 11.09
CA ILE A 117 -7.56 20.40 11.38
C ILE A 117 -7.04 21.16 10.16
N ALA A 118 -7.67 22.30 9.83
CA ALA A 118 -7.29 23.17 8.73
C ALA A 118 -7.47 24.64 9.15
N THR A 119 -7.04 25.57 8.30
CA THR A 119 -7.18 27.01 8.60
C THR A 119 -8.65 27.40 8.81
N GLY A 120 -8.97 27.88 10.01
CA GLY A 120 -10.30 28.37 10.38
C GLY A 120 -11.38 27.32 10.56
N ARG A 121 -11.09 26.01 10.43
CA ARG A 121 -12.13 24.95 10.53
C ARG A 121 -11.56 23.55 10.76
N VAL A 122 -12.42 22.65 11.23
CA VAL A 122 -12.19 21.20 11.23
C VAL A 122 -12.82 20.57 9.98
N LEU A 123 -12.08 19.70 9.30
CA LEU A 123 -12.50 19.03 8.08
C LEU A 123 -12.68 17.53 8.32
N VAL A 124 -13.71 16.95 7.72
CA VAL A 124 -13.86 15.48 7.65
C VAL A 124 -13.58 15.02 6.23
N ASN A 125 -12.48 14.29 6.06
CA ASN A 125 -12.07 13.73 4.78
C ASN A 125 -12.74 12.39 4.56
N VAL A 126 -13.70 12.32 3.64
CA VAL A 126 -14.40 11.09 3.26
C VAL A 126 -14.00 10.67 1.85
N ASN A 127 -13.66 9.39 1.65
CA ASN A 127 -13.26 8.88 0.34
C ASN A 127 -13.77 7.46 0.10
N VAL A 128 -14.13 7.13 -1.15
CA VAL A 128 -14.54 5.78 -1.52
C VAL A 128 -13.40 4.78 -1.30
N SER A 129 -13.72 3.64 -0.71
CA SER A 129 -12.81 2.51 -0.48
C SER A 129 -13.47 1.21 -0.95
N HIS A 130 -12.65 0.21 -1.27
CA HIS A 130 -13.09 -1.13 -1.61
C HIS A 130 -12.28 -2.14 -0.81
N ALA A 131 -12.91 -3.25 -0.42
CA ALA A 131 -12.25 -4.36 0.23
C ALA A 131 -12.90 -5.68 -0.20
N ALA A 132 -12.11 -6.76 -0.20
CA ALA A 132 -12.60 -8.10 -0.45
C ALA A 132 -13.15 -8.70 0.85
N PHE A 133 -14.29 -9.38 0.76
CA PHE A 133 -14.99 -10.05 1.84
C PHE A 133 -15.30 -11.49 1.43
N TYR A 134 -15.38 -12.39 2.40
CA TYR A 134 -15.88 -13.74 2.16
C TYR A 134 -17.38 -13.71 1.84
N HIS A 135 -17.81 -14.62 0.97
CA HIS A 135 -19.24 -14.93 0.84
C HIS A 135 -19.74 -15.54 2.15
N ALA A 136 -20.86 -15.03 2.63
CA ALA A 136 -21.54 -15.54 3.82
C ALA A 136 -22.41 -16.75 3.44
N GLY A 137 -22.76 -17.57 4.43
CA GLY A 137 -23.61 -18.76 4.23
C GLY A 137 -22.90 -20.07 4.54
N PRO A 138 -23.42 -21.22 4.08
CA PRO A 138 -22.87 -22.52 4.43
C PRO A 138 -21.40 -22.64 4.04
N LEU A 139 -20.54 -23.06 4.98
CA LEU A 139 -19.11 -23.22 4.75
C LEU A 139 -18.79 -24.16 3.57
N PRO A 140 -19.54 -25.27 3.33
CA PRO A 140 -19.29 -26.11 2.15
C PRO A 140 -19.44 -25.35 0.83
N MET A 141 -20.36 -24.38 0.74
CA MET A 141 -20.51 -23.57 -0.48
C MET A 141 -19.30 -22.63 -0.68
N LEU A 142 -18.76 -22.07 0.41
CA LEU A 142 -17.55 -21.25 0.34
C LEU A 142 -16.34 -22.10 -0.09
N MET A 143 -16.19 -23.30 0.48
CA MET A 143 -15.15 -24.26 0.12
C MET A 143 -15.26 -24.68 -1.35
N ASN A 144 -16.47 -25.00 -1.81
CA ASN A 144 -16.74 -25.36 -3.21
C ASN A 144 -16.41 -24.20 -4.16
N SER A 145 -16.81 -22.98 -3.79
CA SER A 145 -16.51 -21.78 -4.58
C SER A 145 -14.99 -21.56 -4.71
N TYR A 146 -14.22 -21.81 -3.64
CA TYR A 146 -12.76 -21.72 -3.67
C TYR A 146 -12.11 -22.74 -4.62
N GLY A 147 -12.72 -23.93 -4.74
CA GLY A 147 -12.37 -24.97 -5.71
C GLY A 147 -11.31 -25.98 -5.24
N VAL A 148 -11.06 -26.97 -6.09
CA VAL A 148 -10.12 -28.08 -5.82
C VAL A 148 -8.68 -27.61 -6.05
N ARG A 149 -8.02 -27.14 -4.98
CA ARG A 149 -6.60 -26.78 -4.97
C ARG A 149 -5.81 -27.80 -4.15
N SER A 150 -5.49 -27.46 -2.90
CA SER A 150 -4.89 -28.37 -1.93
C SER A 150 -5.43 -28.04 -0.53
N THR A 151 -5.35 -29.00 0.40
CA THR A 151 -5.78 -28.78 1.79
C THR A 151 -4.97 -27.66 2.44
N THR A 152 -3.68 -27.53 2.15
CA THR A 152 -2.84 -26.42 2.63
C THR A 152 -3.30 -25.05 2.11
N ALA A 153 -3.67 -24.97 0.83
CA ALA A 153 -4.17 -23.74 0.24
C ALA A 153 -5.55 -23.37 0.79
N LEU A 154 -6.40 -24.37 1.07
CA LEU A 154 -7.71 -24.19 1.68
C LEU A 154 -7.59 -23.74 3.14
N GLU A 155 -6.71 -24.36 3.92
CA GLU A 155 -6.44 -23.94 5.31
C GLU A 155 -6.05 -22.46 5.34
N LYS A 156 -5.10 -22.05 4.48
CA LYS A 156 -4.67 -20.66 4.40
C LYS A 156 -5.81 -19.70 4.04
N PHE A 157 -6.75 -20.14 3.21
CA PHE A 157 -7.91 -19.35 2.81
C PHE A 157 -8.95 -19.20 3.93
N LEU A 158 -9.21 -20.26 4.69
CA LEU A 158 -10.21 -20.31 5.77
C LEU A 158 -9.68 -19.86 7.14
N LYS A 159 -8.36 -19.73 7.30
CA LYS A 159 -7.74 -19.34 8.57
C LYS A 159 -8.29 -18.01 9.08
N LEU A 160 -8.71 -17.99 10.34
CA LEU A 160 -9.37 -16.87 11.03
C LEU A 160 -10.77 -16.49 10.53
N VAL A 161 -11.36 -17.26 9.61
CA VAL A 161 -12.77 -17.10 9.27
C VAL A 161 -13.61 -17.52 10.48
N ARG A 162 -14.51 -16.64 10.90
CA ARG A 162 -15.52 -16.87 11.93
C ARG A 162 -16.72 -17.57 11.33
N ILE A 163 -17.21 -18.58 12.04
CA ILE A 163 -18.35 -19.38 11.65
C ILE A 163 -19.33 -19.46 12.80
N GLN A 164 -20.61 -19.50 12.50
CA GLN A 164 -21.68 -19.84 13.41
C GLN A 164 -21.96 -21.34 13.30
N THR A 165 -22.09 -22.01 14.44
CA THR A 165 -22.41 -23.44 14.47
C THR A 165 -23.92 -23.67 14.42
N SER A 166 -24.38 -24.64 13.62
CA SER A 166 -25.81 -24.93 13.42
C SER A 166 -26.25 -26.32 13.93
N HIS A 167 -25.40 -27.04 14.67
CA HIS A 167 -25.71 -28.39 15.19
C HIS A 167 -26.25 -28.40 16.63
N LEU A 168 -26.23 -27.25 17.30
CA LEU A 168 -26.72 -27.09 18.66
C LEU A 168 -27.99 -26.24 18.63
N PRO A 169 -28.94 -26.46 19.56
CA PRO A 169 -30.15 -25.65 19.64
C PRO A 169 -29.81 -24.17 19.90
N GLU A 170 -30.68 -23.29 19.41
CA GLU A 170 -30.56 -21.85 19.63
C GLU A 170 -30.48 -21.55 21.14
N LYS A 171 -29.49 -20.74 21.52
CA LYS A 171 -29.42 -20.19 22.87
C LYS A 171 -30.04 -18.79 22.80
N ARG A 172 -30.92 -18.43 23.73
CA ARG A 172 -31.53 -17.10 23.81
C ARG A 172 -31.19 -16.44 25.14
N ASN A 173 -31.12 -15.11 25.12
CA ASN A 173 -30.96 -14.30 26.33
C ASN A 173 -32.33 -14.05 27.00
N LYS A 174 -32.33 -13.38 28.16
CA LYS A 174 -33.54 -13.02 28.92
C LYS A 174 -34.50 -12.14 28.11
N ALA A 175 -33.99 -11.39 27.14
CA ALA A 175 -34.79 -10.57 26.21
C ALA A 175 -35.34 -11.37 25.00
N GLY A 176 -35.07 -12.67 24.92
CA GLY A 176 -35.52 -13.54 23.83
C GLY A 176 -34.67 -13.46 22.56
N GLU A 177 -33.58 -12.70 22.56
CA GLU A 177 -32.67 -12.55 21.43
C GLU A 177 -31.76 -13.77 21.30
N ILE A 178 -31.47 -14.19 20.05
CA ILE A 178 -30.60 -15.32 19.77
C ILE A 178 -29.14 -14.96 20.07
N ILE A 179 -28.48 -15.78 20.87
CA ILE A 179 -27.06 -15.68 21.19
C ILE A 179 -26.25 -16.47 20.15
N PRO A 180 -25.47 -15.79 19.29
CA PRO A 180 -24.77 -16.46 18.21
C PRO A 180 -23.60 -17.30 18.75
N ARG A 181 -23.59 -18.60 18.42
CA ARG A 181 -22.49 -19.52 18.78
C ARG A 181 -21.36 -19.42 17.76
N LEU A 182 -20.52 -18.42 17.92
CA LEU A 182 -19.42 -18.14 17.01
C LEU A 182 -18.14 -18.90 17.39
N LYS A 183 -17.48 -19.46 16.38
CA LYS A 183 -16.17 -20.10 16.46
C LYS A 183 -15.26 -19.50 15.39
N THR A 184 -13.94 -19.54 15.62
CA THR A 184 -12.95 -19.06 14.67
C THR A 184 -12.14 -20.24 14.18
N ILE A 185 -12.01 -20.41 12.86
CA ILE A 185 -11.22 -21.49 12.27
C ILE A 185 -9.74 -21.21 12.54
N PHE A 186 -9.09 -22.08 13.31
CA PHE A 186 -7.67 -22.06 13.58
C PHE A 186 -6.88 -22.69 12.42
N GLY A 187 -7.38 -23.82 11.91
CA GLY A 187 -6.81 -24.56 10.79
C GLY A 187 -7.67 -25.75 10.40
N LEU A 188 -7.12 -26.66 9.59
CA LEU A 188 -7.72 -27.96 9.31
C LEU A 188 -7.17 -29.02 10.26
N ALA A 189 -7.88 -30.14 10.41
CA ALA A 189 -7.38 -31.28 11.18
C ALA A 189 -6.00 -31.75 10.68
N ARG A 190 -5.05 -31.96 11.60
CA ARG A 190 -3.67 -32.33 11.27
C ARG A 190 -3.09 -33.30 12.30
N LYS A 191 -2.18 -34.17 11.88
CA LYS A 191 -1.56 -35.22 12.71
C LYS A 191 -0.90 -34.76 14.01
N ASP A 192 -0.43 -33.51 14.07
CA ASP A 192 0.23 -32.91 15.23
C ASP A 192 -0.75 -32.24 16.20
N ASP A 193 -2.06 -32.26 15.92
CA ASP A 193 -3.08 -31.75 16.83
C ASP A 193 -3.13 -32.61 18.11
N GLY A 194 -3.12 -31.95 19.27
CA GLY A 194 -3.26 -32.59 20.58
C GLY A 194 -2.04 -33.40 21.04
N HIS A 195 -0.85 -33.19 20.45
CA HIS A 195 0.36 -33.97 20.78
C HIS A 195 0.69 -34.05 22.29
N GLY A 196 0.31 -33.03 23.08
CA GLY A 196 0.50 -33.01 24.54
C GLY A 196 -0.62 -33.64 25.37
N MET A 197 -1.70 -34.13 24.75
CA MET A 197 -2.83 -34.73 25.46
C MET A 197 -2.56 -36.19 25.84
N ALA A 198 -3.13 -36.66 26.96
CA ALA A 198 -3.05 -38.07 27.35
C ALA A 198 -3.60 -39.02 26.28
N HIS A 199 -4.64 -38.58 25.57
CA HIS A 199 -5.26 -39.29 24.46
C HIS A 199 -5.39 -38.36 23.24
N PRO A 200 -4.33 -38.21 22.45
CA PRO A 200 -4.32 -37.31 21.30
C PRO A 200 -5.29 -37.81 20.20
N PRO A 201 -5.94 -36.91 19.44
CA PRO A 201 -6.75 -37.29 18.30
C PRO A 201 -5.97 -38.12 17.26
N ARG A 202 -6.63 -39.12 16.67
CA ARG A 202 -6.06 -39.94 15.60
C ARG A 202 -6.53 -39.40 14.25
N ILE A 203 -5.60 -38.90 13.44
CA ILE A 203 -5.88 -38.18 12.20
C ILE A 203 -5.09 -38.81 11.05
N LEU A 204 -5.77 -39.23 9.98
CA LEU A 204 -5.15 -39.96 8.89
C LEU A 204 -4.19 -39.12 8.03
N HIS A 205 -4.60 -37.89 7.69
CA HIS A 205 -3.83 -36.97 6.84
C HIS A 205 -4.26 -35.51 7.10
N HIS A 206 -3.52 -34.55 6.55
CA HIS A 206 -3.84 -33.12 6.69
C HIS A 206 -5.13 -32.77 5.95
N GLY A 207 -6.09 -32.20 6.67
CA GLY A 207 -7.43 -31.93 6.14
C GLY A 207 -8.31 -33.17 6.05
N ALA A 208 -8.08 -34.17 6.90
CA ALA A 208 -8.90 -35.37 6.96
C ALA A 208 -10.38 -35.08 7.26
N GLY A 209 -11.25 -35.91 6.69
CA GLY A 209 -12.70 -35.85 6.85
C GLY A 209 -13.21 -36.48 8.14
N ALA A 210 -14.52 -36.44 8.35
CA ALA A 210 -15.18 -36.82 9.60
C ALA A 210 -15.02 -38.31 9.99
N LYS A 211 -14.84 -39.20 9.00
CA LYS A 211 -14.58 -40.63 9.23
C LYS A 211 -13.12 -40.93 9.59
N ASP A 212 -12.21 -40.07 9.14
CA ASP A 212 -10.75 -40.25 9.22
C ASP A 212 -10.11 -39.51 10.40
N VAL A 213 -10.95 -38.88 11.25
CA VAL A 213 -10.54 -38.22 12.48
C VAL A 213 -11.31 -38.83 13.65
N GLN A 214 -10.57 -39.36 14.62
CA GLN A 214 -11.10 -39.91 15.85
C GLN A 214 -10.59 -39.12 17.05
N PHE A 215 -11.43 -38.94 18.06
CA PHE A 215 -11.05 -38.34 19.34
C PHE A 215 -11.47 -39.26 20.49
N TRP A 216 -10.83 -39.09 21.64
CA TRP A 216 -11.15 -39.84 22.84
C TRP A 216 -12.44 -39.30 23.47
N LEU A 217 -13.45 -40.16 23.59
CA LEU A 217 -14.69 -39.88 24.30
C LEU A 217 -14.66 -40.67 25.62
N GLU A 218 -14.66 -39.95 26.74
CA GLU A 218 -14.85 -40.55 28.06
C GLU A 218 -16.30 -41.03 28.19
N VAL A 219 -16.47 -42.23 28.75
CA VAL A 219 -17.78 -42.81 29.04
C VAL A 219 -18.05 -42.55 30.52
N ASP A 220 -18.89 -41.56 30.82
CA ASP A 220 -19.37 -41.38 32.18
C ASP A 220 -20.20 -42.61 32.58
N ALA A 221 -19.81 -43.28 33.66
CA ALA A 221 -20.52 -44.42 34.24
C ALA A 221 -21.87 -44.05 34.90
N SER A 222 -22.48 -42.91 34.54
CA SER A 222 -23.71 -42.39 35.15
C SER A 222 -24.67 -41.75 34.15
N ALA A 223 -24.93 -42.42 33.03
CA ALA A 223 -26.04 -42.09 32.13
C ALA A 223 -27.07 -43.23 32.09
N GLY A 224 -27.69 -43.49 33.25
CA GLY A 224 -28.95 -44.22 33.37
C GLY A 224 -29.96 -43.33 34.11
N SER A 225 -30.99 -42.89 33.38
CA SER A 225 -32.25 -42.28 33.85
C SER A 225 -32.21 -41.05 34.79
N ASN A 226 -32.83 -39.96 34.32
CA ASN A 226 -33.80 -39.07 35.00
C ASN A 226 -33.58 -37.61 34.56
N SER A 227 -34.54 -36.94 33.92
CA SER A 227 -35.85 -36.51 34.42
C SER A 227 -35.74 -35.59 35.65
N ALA A 228 -36.53 -34.52 35.61
CA ALA A 228 -36.47 -33.33 36.46
C ALA A 228 -36.43 -33.58 37.97
N ALA A 229 -35.70 -32.73 38.73
CA ALA A 229 -36.24 -32.04 39.90
C ALA A 229 -35.20 -31.13 40.60
N LYS A 230 -35.76 -30.15 41.31
CA LYS A 230 -35.17 -29.01 42.03
C LYS A 230 -34.40 -29.39 43.31
N GLY A 231 -33.39 -28.58 43.62
CA GLY A 231 -33.21 -27.86 44.90
C GLY A 231 -32.86 -28.63 46.18
N ALA A 232 -31.72 -28.28 46.80
CA ALA A 232 -31.61 -27.85 48.22
C ALA A 232 -30.15 -27.70 48.67
N GLU A 233 -29.90 -26.69 49.51
CA GLU A 233 -28.64 -26.34 50.18
C GLU A 233 -28.25 -27.32 51.32
N LYS A 234 -26.93 -27.51 51.57
CA LYS A 234 -26.24 -27.05 52.81
C LYS A 234 -24.78 -27.56 52.97
N LYS A 235 -23.89 -26.57 53.20
CA LYS A 235 -22.76 -26.44 54.15
C LYS A 235 -22.01 -27.67 54.72
N GLY A 236 -20.66 -27.60 54.70
CA GLY A 236 -19.78 -28.23 55.70
C GLY A 236 -18.29 -28.26 55.35
N LYS A 237 -17.41 -27.70 56.22
CA LYS A 237 -15.94 -27.59 56.12
C LYS A 237 -15.20 -28.93 56.33
N ALA A 238 -14.00 -29.10 55.75
CA ALA A 238 -12.70 -29.18 56.47
C ALA A 238 -11.55 -29.79 55.62
N LYS A 239 -10.33 -29.30 55.88
CA LYS A 239 -9.03 -29.69 55.30
C LYS A 239 -8.61 -31.11 55.72
N GLY A 240 -8.03 -31.85 54.78
CA GLY A 240 -7.20 -33.03 55.06
C GLY A 240 -6.24 -33.32 53.92
N LYS A 241 -4.93 -33.19 54.16
CA LYS A 241 -3.85 -33.66 53.29
C LYS A 241 -3.88 -35.20 53.26
N GLY A 242 -4.20 -35.79 52.12
CA GLY A 242 -4.16 -37.23 51.90
C GLY A 242 -3.56 -37.53 50.52
N LYS A 243 -2.61 -38.47 50.50
CA LYS A 243 -1.80 -38.91 49.36
C LYS A 243 -2.64 -39.16 48.09
N LEU A 244 -2.12 -38.71 46.94
CA LEU A 244 -2.58 -39.09 45.61
C LEU A 244 -2.53 -40.62 45.47
N GLN A 245 -3.70 -41.26 45.54
CA GLN A 245 -3.93 -42.55 44.91
C GLN A 245 -4.10 -42.33 43.39
N PRO A 246 -3.68 -43.27 42.53
CA PRO A 246 -3.88 -43.14 41.09
C PRO A 246 -5.37 -43.05 40.81
N ALA A 247 -5.78 -42.00 40.10
CA ALA A 247 -7.14 -41.86 39.61
C ALA A 247 -7.54 -43.13 38.83
N ALA A 248 -8.70 -43.68 39.18
CA ALA A 248 -9.33 -44.78 38.48
C ALA A 248 -9.36 -44.49 36.98
N SER A 249 -9.04 -45.48 36.16
CA SER A 249 -9.11 -45.39 34.71
C SER A 249 -10.53 -45.02 34.29
N ALA A 250 -10.72 -43.79 33.82
CA ALA A 250 -11.92 -43.43 33.09
C ALA A 250 -12.01 -44.36 31.87
N SER A 251 -13.07 -45.17 31.80
CA SER A 251 -13.33 -45.99 30.61
C SER A 251 -13.71 -45.04 29.48
N GLY A 252 -12.91 -45.02 28.42
CA GLY A 252 -13.14 -44.18 27.25
C GLY A 252 -12.90 -44.97 25.97
N LYS A 253 -13.38 -44.45 24.84
CA LYS A 253 -13.13 -45.04 23.53
C LYS A 253 -12.82 -43.96 22.50
N TYR A 254 -12.01 -44.33 21.50
CA TYR A 254 -11.90 -43.50 20.30
C TYR A 254 -13.18 -43.62 19.48
N ILE A 255 -13.77 -42.49 19.14
CA ILE A 255 -14.95 -42.39 18.27
C ILE A 255 -14.61 -41.47 17.10
N SER A 256 -15.08 -41.81 15.90
CA SER A 256 -14.94 -40.91 14.74
C SER A 256 -15.81 -39.68 14.93
N VAL A 257 -15.41 -38.54 14.35
CA VAL A 257 -16.26 -37.34 14.36
C VAL A 257 -17.60 -37.62 13.66
N PHE A 258 -17.60 -38.45 12.61
CA PHE A 258 -18.82 -38.89 11.93
C PHE A 258 -19.78 -39.64 12.86
N ASP A 259 -19.29 -40.67 13.56
CA ASP A 259 -20.12 -41.47 14.47
C ASP A 259 -20.58 -40.66 15.69
N PHE A 260 -19.73 -39.76 16.19
CA PHE A 260 -20.09 -38.86 17.28
C PHE A 260 -21.25 -37.93 16.89
N PHE A 261 -21.19 -37.31 15.70
CA PHE A 261 -22.28 -36.45 15.23
C PHE A 261 -23.58 -37.24 14.96
N LYS A 262 -23.45 -38.46 14.43
CA LYS A 262 -24.60 -39.35 14.20
C LYS A 262 -25.27 -39.77 15.51
N THR A 263 -24.49 -40.13 16.53
CA THR A 263 -25.02 -40.67 17.80
C THR A 263 -25.43 -39.58 18.81
N THR A 264 -24.70 -38.46 18.86
CA THR A 264 -24.89 -37.42 19.89
C THR A 264 -25.87 -36.35 19.44
N TYR A 265 -25.88 -36.01 18.15
CA TYR A 265 -26.68 -34.92 17.60
C TYR A 265 -27.75 -35.39 16.60
N ASP A 266 -27.94 -36.71 16.45
CA ASP A 266 -28.82 -37.33 15.44
C ASP A 266 -28.61 -36.76 14.02
N ARG A 267 -27.35 -36.49 13.67
CA ARG A 267 -27.00 -35.81 12.42
C ARG A 267 -26.06 -36.65 11.57
N THR A 268 -26.62 -37.21 10.50
CA THR A 268 -25.83 -37.91 9.47
C THR A 268 -25.24 -36.91 8.49
N LEU A 269 -23.92 -36.78 8.51
CA LEU A 269 -23.16 -35.93 7.58
C LEU A 269 -23.27 -36.47 6.15
N GLN A 270 -23.63 -35.60 5.20
CA GLN A 270 -23.80 -35.97 3.79
C GLN A 270 -22.48 -36.00 3.03
N HIS A 271 -21.52 -35.19 3.47
CA HIS A 271 -20.20 -35.01 2.89
C HIS A 271 -19.09 -35.27 3.92
N PRO A 272 -19.01 -36.50 4.47
CA PRO A 272 -18.03 -36.86 5.49
C PRO A 272 -16.57 -36.75 5.00
N GLU A 273 -16.35 -36.69 3.68
CA GLU A 273 -15.05 -36.48 3.03
C GLU A 273 -14.53 -35.04 3.15
N LEU A 274 -15.41 -34.06 3.44
CA LEU A 274 -14.96 -32.67 3.57
C LEU A 274 -14.02 -32.50 4.77
N PRO A 275 -12.93 -31.72 4.63
CA PRO A 275 -12.01 -31.46 5.72
C PRO A 275 -12.71 -30.94 6.98
N LEU A 276 -12.28 -31.46 8.14
CA LEU A 276 -12.72 -30.95 9.43
C LEU A 276 -12.01 -29.65 9.80
N MET A 277 -12.78 -28.69 10.31
CA MET A 277 -12.24 -27.43 10.83
C MET A 277 -11.77 -27.63 12.27
N ASN A 278 -10.50 -27.33 12.56
CA ASN A 278 -10.05 -27.15 13.93
C ASN A 278 -10.38 -25.71 14.36
N CYS A 279 -11.28 -25.56 15.33
CA CYS A 279 -11.71 -24.28 15.90
C CYS A 279 -11.20 -24.04 17.34
N GLY A 280 -10.30 -24.90 17.81
CA GLY A 280 -9.60 -24.78 19.08
C GLY A 280 -8.19 -24.22 18.88
N SER A 281 -7.21 -24.91 19.43
CA SER A 281 -5.79 -24.67 19.18
C SER A 281 -5.10 -25.94 18.68
N ARG A 282 -3.79 -25.87 18.45
CA ARG A 282 -2.98 -27.06 18.18
C ARG A 282 -2.93 -27.98 19.41
N ASP A 283 -2.80 -27.41 20.60
CA ASP A 283 -2.67 -28.17 21.85
C ASP A 283 -4.01 -28.71 22.38
N HIS A 284 -5.09 -27.95 22.13
CA HIS A 284 -6.46 -28.29 22.52
C HIS A 284 -7.38 -28.18 21.30
N PRO A 285 -7.35 -29.18 20.39
CA PRO A 285 -8.11 -29.14 19.15
C PRO A 285 -9.61 -29.32 19.38
N MET A 286 -10.42 -28.68 18.53
CA MET A 286 -11.87 -28.81 18.52
C MET A 286 -12.35 -28.96 17.08
N TYR A 287 -12.84 -30.14 16.70
CA TYR A 287 -13.22 -30.43 15.32
C TYR A 287 -14.69 -30.15 15.04
N LEU A 288 -14.96 -29.43 13.95
CA LEU A 288 -16.30 -29.18 13.44
C LEU A 288 -16.41 -29.63 11.97
N PRO A 289 -17.42 -30.45 11.61
CA PRO A 289 -17.79 -30.70 10.23
C PRO A 289 -18.15 -29.42 9.48
N ALA A 290 -17.70 -29.27 8.24
CA ALA A 290 -18.01 -28.10 7.42
C ALA A 290 -19.53 -27.90 7.28
N GLU A 291 -20.30 -28.99 7.18
CA GLU A 291 -21.77 -28.99 7.07
C GLU A 291 -22.53 -28.36 8.24
N VAL A 292 -21.87 -28.19 9.40
CA VAL A 292 -22.48 -27.57 10.59
C VAL A 292 -21.98 -26.15 10.84
N CYS A 293 -21.26 -25.58 9.86
CA CYS A 293 -20.61 -24.29 9.94
C CYS A 293 -21.22 -23.31 8.92
N VAL A 294 -21.62 -22.14 9.39
CA VAL A 294 -22.14 -21.05 8.56
C VAL A 294 -21.21 -19.85 8.68
N VAL A 295 -20.63 -19.40 7.57
CA VAL A 295 -19.76 -18.23 7.49
C VAL A 295 -20.58 -16.97 7.77
N VAL A 296 -20.17 -16.22 8.79
CA VAL A 296 -20.83 -14.96 9.18
C VAL A 296 -20.58 -13.87 8.12
N GLN A 297 -21.58 -13.03 7.87
CA GLN A 297 -21.45 -11.91 6.95
C GLN A 297 -20.41 -10.87 7.43
N GLY A 298 -19.81 -10.14 6.47
CA GLY A 298 -19.01 -8.97 6.80
C GLY A 298 -17.57 -9.27 7.20
N GLN A 299 -17.06 -10.45 6.85
CA GLN A 299 -15.68 -10.82 7.17
C GLN A 299 -14.72 -10.43 6.04
N PRO A 300 -13.76 -9.52 6.26
CA PRO A 300 -12.80 -9.13 5.23
C PRO A 300 -11.78 -10.24 4.97
N SER A 301 -11.47 -10.48 3.70
CA SER A 301 -10.39 -11.39 3.32
C SER A 301 -9.04 -10.72 3.52
N ARG A 302 -8.13 -11.41 4.23
CA ARG A 302 -6.74 -10.98 4.42
C ARG A 302 -5.77 -11.62 3.43
N SER A 303 -6.28 -12.49 2.56
CA SER A 303 -5.50 -13.21 1.57
C SER A 303 -5.16 -12.29 0.40
N LYS A 304 -3.97 -12.50 -0.19
CA LYS A 304 -3.60 -11.83 -1.43
C LYS A 304 -4.52 -12.34 -2.55
N LEU A 305 -5.20 -11.42 -3.22
CA LEU A 305 -6.01 -11.72 -4.39
C LEU A 305 -5.13 -12.27 -5.52
N ASP A 306 -5.64 -13.25 -6.25
CA ASP A 306 -4.99 -13.72 -7.47
C ASP A 306 -5.12 -12.69 -8.61
N SER A 307 -4.51 -12.97 -9.76
CA SER A 307 -4.49 -12.04 -10.91
C SER A 307 -5.88 -11.74 -11.45
N ASN A 308 -6.77 -12.75 -11.52
CA ASN A 308 -8.13 -12.59 -12.00
C ASN A 308 -8.97 -11.78 -11.00
N GLN A 309 -8.92 -12.15 -9.72
CA GLN A 309 -9.57 -11.40 -8.64
C GLN A 309 -9.09 -9.94 -8.57
N THR A 310 -7.78 -9.72 -8.74
CA THR A 310 -7.20 -8.36 -8.79
C THR A 310 -7.75 -7.58 -9.98
N GLN A 311 -7.88 -8.20 -11.15
CA GLN A 311 -8.46 -7.56 -12.33
C GLN A 311 -9.93 -7.20 -12.12
N GLN A 312 -10.73 -8.11 -11.53
CA GLN A 312 -12.14 -7.83 -11.22
C GLN A 312 -12.28 -6.73 -10.17
N MET A 313 -11.45 -6.75 -9.12
CA MET A 313 -11.37 -5.68 -8.13
C MET A 313 -11.06 -4.33 -8.78
N ILE A 314 -10.10 -4.26 -9.70
CA ILE A 314 -9.76 -3.04 -10.42
C ILE A 314 -10.93 -2.58 -11.29
N ARG A 315 -11.57 -3.48 -12.06
CA ARG A 315 -12.72 -3.15 -12.90
C ARG A 315 -13.85 -2.53 -12.10
N HIS A 316 -14.14 -3.06 -10.91
CA HIS A 316 -15.19 -2.57 -10.03
C HIS A 316 -14.81 -1.26 -9.32
N ALA A 317 -13.59 -1.19 -8.80
CA ALA A 317 -13.15 -0.06 -7.98
C ALA A 317 -12.80 1.19 -8.80
N VAL A 318 -12.43 1.04 -10.07
CA VAL A 318 -12.04 2.16 -10.92
C VAL A 318 -13.28 2.90 -11.41
N ARG A 319 -13.50 4.08 -10.84
CA ARG A 319 -14.66 4.94 -11.11
C ARG A 319 -14.24 6.34 -11.49
N LYS A 320 -15.09 6.99 -12.29
CA LYS A 320 -14.91 8.39 -12.69
C LYS A 320 -15.03 9.33 -11.48
N PRO A 321 -14.39 10.50 -11.51
CA PRO A 321 -14.35 11.41 -10.37
C PRO A 321 -15.75 11.80 -9.86
N TRP A 322 -16.66 12.20 -10.76
CA TRP A 322 -18.04 12.56 -10.40
C TRP A 322 -18.82 11.40 -9.77
N SER A 323 -18.60 10.15 -10.21
CA SER A 323 -19.25 8.98 -9.62
C SER A 323 -18.79 8.72 -8.19
N ASN A 324 -17.52 8.99 -7.89
CA ASN A 324 -17.00 8.91 -6.52
C ASN A 324 -17.54 10.04 -5.65
N ALA A 325 -17.56 11.27 -6.15
CA ALA A 325 -18.17 12.41 -5.46
C ALA A 325 -19.64 12.15 -5.12
N ALA A 326 -20.43 11.65 -6.08
CA ALA A 326 -21.83 11.31 -5.88
C ALA A 326 -22.02 10.23 -4.81
N SER A 327 -21.21 9.16 -4.81
CA SER A 327 -21.29 8.12 -3.77
C SER A 327 -20.90 8.63 -2.39
N ILE A 328 -19.92 9.53 -2.29
CA ILE A 328 -19.54 10.14 -1.00
C ILE A 328 -20.71 10.91 -0.41
N VAL A 329 -21.38 11.74 -1.22
CA VAL A 329 -22.50 12.56 -0.75
C VAL A 329 -23.75 11.71 -0.47
N ALA A 330 -24.08 10.77 -1.36
CA ALA A 330 -25.32 9.99 -1.26
C ALA A 330 -25.28 8.86 -0.22
N GLU A 331 -24.12 8.21 -0.05
CA GLU A 331 -24.00 7.02 0.80
C GLU A 331 -22.89 7.18 1.86
N GLY A 332 -21.84 7.94 1.57
CA GLY A 332 -20.67 8.06 2.41
C GLY A 332 -20.97 8.73 3.75
N ILE A 333 -21.71 9.84 3.73
CA ILE A 333 -22.06 10.64 4.93
C ILE A 333 -22.71 9.75 6.00
N SER A 334 -23.77 9.02 5.65
CA SER A 334 -24.45 8.11 6.59
C SER A 334 -23.58 6.92 6.98
N THR A 335 -22.85 6.32 6.03
CA THR A 335 -21.99 5.15 6.31
C THR A 335 -20.86 5.46 7.30
N VAL A 336 -20.38 6.71 7.34
CA VAL A 336 -19.32 7.13 8.27
C VAL A 336 -19.86 7.79 9.55
N GLY A 337 -21.18 7.88 9.72
CA GLY A 337 -21.80 8.43 10.92
C GLY A 337 -21.75 9.95 11.02
N LEU A 338 -21.79 10.65 9.87
CA LEU A 338 -21.85 12.11 9.76
C LEU A 338 -23.27 12.64 9.51
N ASP A 339 -24.25 11.77 9.66
CA ASP A 339 -25.67 12.06 9.45
C ASP A 339 -26.37 12.08 10.82
N GLU A 340 -27.01 13.20 11.14
CA GLU A 340 -27.62 13.45 12.45
C GLU A 340 -28.82 12.52 12.70
N ASP A 341 -29.53 12.11 11.64
CA ASP A 341 -30.66 11.19 11.71
C ASP A 341 -30.24 9.78 12.13
N SER A 342 -29.02 9.38 11.77
CA SER A 342 -28.50 8.04 12.04
C SER A 342 -27.51 7.97 13.20
N ASN A 343 -26.76 9.05 13.48
CA ASN A 343 -25.82 9.14 14.59
C ASN A 343 -26.24 10.22 15.61
N VAL A 344 -27.11 9.81 16.54
CA VAL A 344 -27.63 10.69 17.62
C VAL A 344 -26.55 11.30 18.51
N LEU A 345 -25.34 10.73 18.55
CA LEU A 345 -24.23 11.27 19.33
C LEU A 345 -23.73 12.63 18.79
N LEU A 346 -24.01 12.96 17.52
CA LEU A 346 -23.64 14.25 16.92
C LEU A 346 -24.40 15.43 17.54
N VAL A 347 -25.66 15.22 17.90
CA VAL A 347 -26.57 16.26 18.41
C VAL A 347 -26.81 16.17 19.90
N GLN A 348 -26.28 15.12 20.56
CA GLN A 348 -26.39 14.97 22.00
C GLN A 348 -25.63 16.09 22.72
N SER A 349 -26.20 16.65 23.78
CA SER A 349 -25.69 17.82 24.52
C SER A 349 -24.23 17.72 25.00
N SER A 350 -23.66 16.51 25.06
CA SER A 350 -22.27 16.28 25.46
C SER A 350 -21.25 16.39 24.32
N PHE A 351 -21.69 16.32 23.05
CA PHE A 351 -20.85 16.29 21.84
C PHE A 351 -21.53 17.01 20.65
N SER A 352 -22.10 18.19 20.90
CA SER A 352 -22.89 18.94 19.89
C SER A 352 -22.01 19.42 18.73
N PHE A 353 -21.94 18.66 17.64
CA PHE A 353 -21.23 18.99 16.41
C PHE A 353 -22.22 19.30 15.28
N GLY A 354 -22.11 20.49 14.67
CA GLY A 354 -22.84 20.80 13.43
C GLY A 354 -22.06 20.33 12.21
N ILE A 355 -22.67 19.48 11.38
CA ILE A 355 -22.05 18.99 10.13
C ILE A 355 -22.63 19.75 8.94
N THR A 356 -21.77 20.39 8.15
CA THR A 356 -22.20 20.98 6.87
C THR A 356 -22.25 19.89 5.80
N PRO A 357 -23.43 19.59 5.21
CA PRO A 357 -23.56 18.53 4.22
C PRO A 357 -22.91 18.92 2.88
N GLY A 358 -22.38 17.91 2.19
CA GLY A 358 -21.79 18.05 0.85
C GLY A 358 -20.27 18.21 0.84
N LEU A 359 -19.72 18.36 -0.36
CA LEU A 359 -18.29 18.56 -0.56
C LEU A 359 -17.94 20.04 -0.44
N ILE A 360 -16.86 20.34 0.28
CA ILE A 360 -16.31 21.69 0.33
C ILE A 360 -15.81 22.12 -1.06
N LYS A 361 -15.98 23.41 -1.37
CA LYS A 361 -15.39 24.03 -2.56
C LYS A 361 -14.14 24.79 -2.15
N VAL A 362 -13.06 24.59 -2.88
CA VAL A 362 -11.77 25.24 -2.65
C VAL A 362 -11.28 25.89 -3.95
N PRO A 363 -10.58 27.04 -3.87
CA PRO A 363 -9.94 27.61 -5.03
C PRO A 363 -8.81 26.67 -5.49
N GLY A 364 -8.69 26.50 -6.80
CA GLY A 364 -7.56 25.84 -7.42
C GLY A 364 -7.02 26.69 -8.56
N ARG A 365 -5.71 26.62 -8.80
CA ARG A 365 -5.04 27.25 -9.94
C ARG A 365 -4.58 26.15 -10.90
N VAL A 366 -4.49 26.43 -12.19
CA VAL A 366 -3.91 25.49 -13.17
C VAL A 366 -2.67 26.13 -13.73
N LEU A 367 -1.52 25.52 -13.45
CA LEU A 367 -0.23 25.95 -13.98
C LEU A 367 -0.06 25.52 -15.45
N ASP A 368 0.68 26.32 -16.21
CA ASP A 368 0.97 26.02 -17.60
C ASP A 368 1.96 24.86 -17.74
N CYS A 369 1.78 24.07 -18.82
CA CYS A 369 2.71 23.01 -19.15
C CYS A 369 4.06 23.60 -19.61
N PRO A 370 5.21 23.02 -19.20
CA PRO A 370 6.51 23.44 -19.72
C PRO A 370 6.64 23.12 -21.22
N GLN A 371 7.58 23.81 -21.87
CA GLN A 371 7.96 23.52 -23.24
C GLN A 371 9.10 22.50 -23.23
N ILE A 372 8.85 21.34 -23.80
CA ILE A 372 9.82 20.24 -23.80
C ILE A 372 10.60 20.29 -25.11
N MET A 373 11.92 20.25 -25.04
CA MET A 373 12.78 20.29 -26.22
C MET A 373 13.44 18.94 -26.48
N TYR A 374 13.40 18.56 -27.75
CA TYR A 374 14.14 17.46 -28.37
C TYR A 374 14.97 18.00 -29.55
N LYS A 375 15.78 17.15 -30.18
CA LYS A 375 16.37 17.48 -31.48
C LYS A 375 15.39 17.17 -32.61
N SER A 376 15.38 17.99 -33.66
CA SER A 376 14.60 17.73 -34.87
C SER A 376 15.36 16.84 -35.84
N VAL A 377 14.62 16.23 -36.78
CA VAL A 377 15.20 15.51 -37.92
C VAL A 377 15.72 16.49 -38.99
N GLU A 378 15.04 17.63 -39.19
CA GLU A 378 15.24 18.53 -40.35
C GLU A 378 15.97 19.84 -40.01
N ARG A 379 15.88 20.37 -38.77
CA ARG A 379 16.57 21.59 -38.28
C ARG A 379 16.67 21.63 -36.75
N GLY A 380 17.86 21.82 -36.18
CA GLY A 380 18.06 22.27 -34.78
C GLY A 380 17.20 21.56 -33.70
N ASN A 381 16.83 22.29 -32.64
CA ASN A 381 15.92 21.83 -31.59
C ASN A 381 14.46 21.92 -32.06
N LYS A 382 13.61 20.98 -31.63
CA LYS A 382 12.15 20.95 -31.85
C LYS A 382 11.43 20.87 -30.51
N THR A 383 10.43 21.71 -30.33
CA THR A 383 9.56 21.70 -29.15
C THR A 383 8.49 20.61 -29.31
N ALA A 384 8.38 19.74 -28.31
CA ALA A 384 7.22 18.91 -28.09
C ALA A 384 6.23 19.72 -27.25
N ASP A 385 5.01 19.90 -27.76
CA ASP A 385 3.91 20.59 -27.08
C ASP A 385 3.12 19.58 -26.24
N PRO A 386 3.25 19.58 -24.90
CA PRO A 386 2.53 18.63 -24.06
C PRO A 386 1.05 18.99 -24.01
N ARG A 387 0.20 18.01 -24.31
CA ARG A 387 -1.25 18.15 -24.18
C ARG A 387 -1.74 17.21 -23.10
N PHE A 388 -2.41 17.77 -22.09
CA PHE A 388 -2.90 17.02 -20.93
C PHE A 388 -1.78 16.20 -20.26
N GLY A 389 -0.61 16.81 -20.06
CA GLY A 389 0.53 16.15 -19.41
C GLY A 389 1.16 15.01 -20.23
N SER A 390 0.92 14.94 -21.55
CA SER A 390 1.45 13.89 -22.43
C SER A 390 1.87 14.45 -23.79
N TRP A 391 2.91 13.88 -24.37
CA TRP A 391 3.34 14.15 -25.75
C TRP A 391 3.75 12.84 -26.44
N ASN A 392 4.12 12.90 -27.72
CA ASN A 392 4.62 11.75 -28.47
C ASN A 392 6.03 12.04 -29.04
N MET A 393 6.68 11.00 -29.56
CA MET A 393 8.02 11.08 -30.14
C MET A 393 8.02 11.06 -31.68
N ILE A 394 6.94 11.52 -32.31
CA ILE A 394 6.84 11.55 -33.77
C ILE A 394 7.76 12.66 -34.30
N ASP A 395 8.68 12.28 -35.19
CA ASP A 395 9.64 13.16 -35.86
C ASP A 395 10.49 14.02 -34.90
N ILE A 396 10.94 13.42 -33.79
CA ILE A 396 11.93 13.98 -32.87
C ILE A 396 13.02 12.95 -32.54
N LYS A 397 14.23 13.46 -32.27
CA LYS A 397 15.42 12.72 -31.83
C LYS A 397 15.75 13.09 -30.39
N PHE A 398 16.38 12.17 -29.65
CA PHE A 398 16.88 12.45 -28.31
C PHE A 398 17.80 13.68 -28.32
N ASN A 399 17.71 14.50 -27.28
CA ASN A 399 18.55 15.69 -27.16
C ASN A 399 20.05 15.32 -27.15
N ALA A 400 20.43 14.34 -26.33
CA ALA A 400 21.75 13.71 -26.39
C ALA A 400 21.57 12.19 -26.60
N GLY A 401 21.68 11.78 -27.86
CA GLY A 401 21.76 10.36 -28.23
C GLY A 401 23.14 9.77 -27.89
N VAL A 402 23.15 8.51 -27.50
CA VAL A 402 24.38 7.76 -27.17
C VAL A 402 25.00 7.09 -28.39
N VAL A 403 26.29 6.76 -28.30
CA VAL A 403 26.99 5.87 -29.23
C VAL A 403 26.88 4.43 -28.72
N LEU A 404 26.34 3.53 -29.53
CA LEU A 404 26.13 2.12 -29.19
C LEU A 404 26.83 1.22 -30.21
N SER A 405 28.10 0.88 -29.95
CA SER A 405 28.95 0.14 -30.88
C SER A 405 29.01 -1.38 -30.64
N ARG A 406 28.86 -1.82 -29.38
CA ARG A 406 28.98 -3.24 -28.97
C ARG A 406 27.74 -3.68 -28.20
N TRP A 407 26.78 -4.26 -28.90
CA TRP A 407 25.53 -4.73 -28.30
C TRP A 407 24.97 -5.95 -29.04
N SER A 408 24.17 -6.74 -28.33
CA SER A 408 23.51 -7.93 -28.87
C SER A 408 22.15 -8.13 -28.19
N TYR A 409 21.47 -9.21 -28.55
CA TYR A 409 20.21 -9.64 -27.97
C TYR A 409 20.24 -11.13 -27.61
N MET A 410 19.49 -11.49 -26.58
CA MET A 410 19.32 -12.87 -26.13
C MET A 410 17.84 -13.15 -25.91
N MET A 411 17.33 -14.25 -26.48
CA MET A 411 16.03 -14.77 -26.11
C MET A 411 16.19 -15.89 -25.08
N VAL A 412 15.46 -15.78 -23.98
CA VAL A 412 15.39 -16.83 -22.96
C VAL A 412 14.18 -17.71 -23.24
N SER A 413 14.41 -19.01 -23.31
CA SER A 413 13.40 -20.05 -23.44
C SER A 413 13.31 -20.81 -22.12
N LEU A 414 12.09 -21.19 -21.72
CA LEU A 414 11.85 -22.01 -20.53
C LEU A 414 11.19 -23.33 -20.96
N THR A 415 11.60 -24.44 -20.35
CA THR A 415 11.00 -25.75 -20.60
C THR A 415 9.48 -25.69 -20.38
N GLY A 416 8.70 -26.12 -21.36
CA GLY A 416 7.24 -26.12 -21.33
C GLY A 416 6.56 -24.76 -21.61
N VAL A 417 7.33 -23.70 -21.88
CA VAL A 417 6.79 -22.38 -22.25
C VAL A 417 7.04 -22.11 -23.73
N ARG A 418 6.00 -21.68 -24.45
CA ARG A 418 6.11 -21.38 -25.89
C ARG A 418 6.93 -20.12 -26.12
N ASP A 419 7.91 -20.22 -27.02
CA ASP A 419 8.70 -19.08 -27.44
C ASP A 419 7.86 -18.08 -28.28
N PRO A 420 8.10 -16.78 -28.12
CA PRO A 420 7.41 -15.72 -28.86
C PRO A 420 7.90 -15.57 -30.31
N PHE A 421 9.12 -16.03 -30.61
CA PHE A 421 9.77 -15.86 -31.90
C PHE A 421 10.60 -17.10 -32.27
N ASP A 422 10.70 -17.40 -33.56
CA ASP A 422 11.77 -18.22 -34.11
C ASP A 422 13.06 -17.38 -34.32
N GLN A 423 14.14 -18.00 -34.82
CA GLN A 423 15.41 -17.30 -35.00
C GLN A 423 15.35 -16.18 -36.04
N LYS A 424 14.62 -16.39 -37.14
CA LYS A 424 14.54 -15.43 -38.27
C LYS A 424 13.67 -14.24 -37.89
N SER A 425 12.46 -14.48 -37.40
CA SER A 425 11.52 -13.45 -36.95
C SER A 425 12.10 -12.59 -35.82
N LEU A 426 12.86 -13.18 -34.89
CA LEU A 426 13.56 -12.43 -33.87
C LEU A 426 14.63 -11.50 -34.47
N ALA A 427 15.43 -12.00 -35.42
CA ALA A 427 16.42 -11.19 -36.09
C ALA A 427 15.78 -10.02 -36.85
N ASP A 428 14.68 -10.25 -37.57
CA ASP A 428 13.94 -9.22 -38.30
C ASP A 428 13.41 -8.13 -37.36
N VAL A 429 12.81 -8.52 -36.23
CA VAL A 429 12.33 -7.58 -35.20
C VAL A 429 13.50 -6.81 -34.59
N MET A 430 14.66 -7.42 -34.41
CA MET A 430 15.83 -6.74 -33.88
C MET A 430 16.46 -5.76 -34.88
N GLN A 431 16.36 -6.02 -36.18
CA GLN A 431 16.72 -5.05 -37.22
C GLN A 431 15.73 -3.88 -37.28
N GLU A 432 14.44 -4.11 -37.07
CA GLU A 432 13.46 -3.02 -36.86
C GLU A 432 13.77 -2.19 -35.62
N PHE A 433 14.15 -2.84 -34.53
CA PHE A 433 14.57 -2.19 -33.30
C PHE A 433 15.79 -1.29 -33.54
N HIS A 434 16.81 -1.80 -34.24
CA HIS A 434 18.01 -1.04 -34.62
C HIS A 434 17.67 0.19 -35.45
N ARG A 435 16.86 0.03 -36.52
CA ARG A 435 16.41 1.16 -37.35
C ARG A 435 15.68 2.22 -36.53
N SER A 436 14.86 1.79 -35.57
CA SER A 436 14.15 2.71 -34.65
C SER A 436 15.10 3.48 -33.75
N LEU A 437 16.14 2.84 -33.20
CA LEU A 437 17.17 3.52 -32.40
C LEU A 437 17.89 4.61 -33.21
N VAL A 438 18.31 4.28 -34.44
CA VAL A 438 18.95 5.24 -35.34
C VAL A 438 18.02 6.40 -35.67
N LYS A 439 16.75 6.11 -35.98
CA LYS A 439 15.73 7.15 -36.23
C LYS A 439 15.58 8.10 -35.04
N MET A 440 15.68 7.60 -33.82
CA MET A 440 15.58 8.38 -32.58
C MET A 440 16.88 9.11 -32.19
N GLY A 441 17.93 9.04 -33.02
CA GLY A 441 19.19 9.76 -32.81
C GLY A 441 20.25 9.02 -32.01
N VAL A 442 20.09 7.71 -31.78
CA VAL A 442 21.15 6.86 -31.22
C VAL A 442 22.11 6.45 -32.33
N SER A 443 23.40 6.71 -32.18
CA SER A 443 24.43 6.24 -33.11
C SER A 443 24.76 4.76 -32.84
N ALA A 444 23.89 3.86 -33.30
CA ALA A 444 23.99 2.43 -33.08
C ALA A 444 24.52 1.67 -34.31
N THR A 445 25.52 0.80 -34.11
CA THR A 445 25.88 -0.23 -35.11
C THR A 445 24.78 -1.31 -35.17
N PRO A 446 24.68 -2.09 -36.26
CA PRO A 446 23.80 -3.27 -36.27
C PRO A 446 24.10 -4.19 -35.09
N PRO A 447 23.08 -4.86 -34.50
CA PRO A 447 23.31 -5.74 -33.37
C PRO A 447 24.21 -6.90 -33.77
N MET A 448 25.12 -7.29 -32.88
CA MET A 448 25.90 -8.52 -33.02
C MET A 448 24.97 -9.75 -32.98
N THR A 449 25.44 -10.88 -33.50
CA THR A 449 24.68 -12.14 -33.56
C THR A 449 24.00 -12.44 -32.23
N GLY A 450 22.67 -12.58 -32.27
CA GLY A 450 21.90 -12.91 -31.10
C GLY A 450 21.99 -14.39 -30.72
N GLN A 451 21.63 -14.70 -29.48
CA GLN A 451 21.67 -16.06 -28.93
C GLN A 451 20.32 -16.47 -28.36
N ARG A 452 20.05 -17.78 -28.34
CA ARG A 452 18.91 -18.38 -27.62
C ARG A 452 19.46 -19.20 -26.46
N LEU A 453 18.91 -18.99 -25.27
CA LEU A 453 19.29 -19.70 -24.05
C LEU A 453 18.09 -20.46 -23.51
N LEU A 454 18.16 -21.79 -23.56
CA LEU A 454 17.19 -22.66 -22.91
C LEU A 454 17.58 -22.81 -21.43
N LEU A 455 16.65 -22.47 -20.54
CA LEU A 455 16.77 -22.67 -19.10
C LEU A 455 15.79 -23.75 -18.65
N GLN A 456 16.24 -24.64 -17.76
CA GLN A 456 15.37 -25.65 -17.17
C GLN A 456 14.43 -25.06 -16.12
N HIS A 457 14.92 -24.07 -15.37
CA HIS A 457 14.20 -23.35 -14.33
C HIS A 457 14.67 -21.88 -14.27
N THR A 458 13.99 -21.04 -13.49
CA THR A 458 14.22 -19.58 -13.52
C THR A 458 15.56 -19.13 -12.92
N ASP A 459 16.20 -19.99 -12.16
CA ASP A 459 17.45 -19.83 -11.41
C ASP A 459 18.59 -20.72 -11.95
N ASP A 460 18.45 -21.18 -13.19
CA ASP A 460 19.43 -22.02 -13.87
C ASP A 460 20.78 -21.29 -14.04
N ALA A 461 21.85 -21.96 -13.61
CA ALA A 461 23.21 -21.43 -13.56
C ALA A 461 23.76 -21.02 -14.93
N ALA A 462 23.25 -21.59 -16.03
CA ALA A 462 23.65 -21.24 -17.39
C ALA A 462 23.46 -19.74 -17.68
N LEU A 463 22.46 -19.11 -17.07
CA LEU A 463 22.23 -17.67 -17.21
C LEU A 463 23.41 -16.84 -16.70
N GLY A 464 24.02 -17.26 -15.58
CA GLY A 464 25.19 -16.60 -14.99
C GLY A 464 26.37 -16.56 -15.96
N THR A 465 26.70 -17.71 -16.54
CA THR A 465 27.81 -17.85 -17.51
C THR A 465 27.62 -16.96 -18.73
N VAL A 466 26.40 -16.91 -19.28
CA VAL A 466 26.09 -16.10 -20.46
C VAL A 466 26.16 -14.61 -20.16
N LEU A 467 25.61 -14.16 -19.02
CA LEU A 467 25.66 -12.76 -18.62
C LEU A 467 27.08 -12.28 -18.31
N GLN A 468 27.92 -13.13 -17.73
CA GLN A 468 29.34 -12.82 -17.50
C GLN A 468 30.09 -12.62 -18.82
N LYS A 469 29.92 -13.52 -19.78
CA LYS A 469 30.50 -13.38 -21.14
C LYS A 469 30.02 -12.10 -21.81
N ALA A 470 28.73 -11.81 -21.71
CA ALA A 470 28.15 -10.59 -22.25
C ALA A 470 28.77 -9.34 -21.60
N ALA A 471 29.00 -9.33 -20.29
CA ALA A 471 29.57 -8.19 -19.57
C ALA A 471 30.97 -7.82 -20.07
N ASN A 472 31.78 -8.82 -20.44
CA ASN A 472 33.12 -8.61 -21.00
C ASN A 472 33.07 -8.17 -22.47
N ALA A 473 32.01 -8.54 -23.20
CA ALA A 473 31.93 -8.36 -24.65
C ALA A 473 31.06 -7.16 -25.09
N LEU A 474 30.09 -6.74 -24.30
CA LEU A 474 29.02 -5.84 -24.72
C LEU A 474 28.89 -4.64 -23.77
N LYS A 475 28.40 -3.52 -24.31
CA LYS A 475 27.94 -2.36 -23.54
C LYS A 475 26.47 -2.51 -23.12
N LEU A 476 25.70 -3.28 -23.90
CA LEU A 476 24.28 -3.49 -23.67
C LEU A 476 23.84 -4.87 -24.17
N LEU A 477 22.98 -5.54 -23.40
CA LEU A 477 22.27 -6.75 -23.83
C LEU A 477 20.75 -6.56 -23.74
N ILE A 478 20.04 -6.74 -24.86
CA ILE A 478 18.58 -6.81 -24.86
C ILE A 478 18.16 -8.25 -24.57
N ILE A 479 17.31 -8.46 -23.58
CA ILE A 479 16.87 -9.80 -23.16
C ILE A 479 15.39 -9.96 -23.43
N ILE A 480 15.03 -10.90 -24.30
CA ILE A 480 13.64 -11.22 -24.63
C ILE A 480 13.19 -12.35 -23.70
N LEU A 481 12.20 -12.06 -22.85
CA LEU A 481 11.60 -13.01 -21.92
C LEU A 481 10.44 -13.75 -22.60
N PRO A 482 10.20 -15.04 -22.28
CA PRO A 482 9.13 -15.81 -22.89
C PRO A 482 7.74 -15.30 -22.46
N ASP A 483 7.64 -14.77 -21.24
CA ASP A 483 6.43 -14.20 -20.65
C ASP A 483 6.75 -13.17 -19.56
N ALA A 484 5.73 -12.71 -18.83
CA ALA A 484 5.90 -11.78 -17.71
C ALA A 484 6.31 -12.53 -16.42
N ASN A 485 7.53 -13.06 -16.39
CA ASN A 485 8.04 -13.83 -15.26
C ASN A 485 8.86 -12.99 -14.28
N THR A 486 8.30 -12.77 -13.08
CA THR A 486 8.95 -11.95 -12.04
C THR A 486 10.16 -12.64 -11.40
N SER A 487 10.15 -13.97 -11.29
CA SER A 487 11.27 -14.74 -10.71
C SER A 487 12.50 -14.65 -11.59
N LEU A 488 12.34 -14.99 -12.88
CA LEU A 488 13.40 -14.91 -13.89
C LEU A 488 13.94 -13.48 -14.03
N TYR A 489 13.06 -12.48 -14.08
CA TYR A 489 13.48 -11.08 -14.14
C TYR A 489 14.37 -10.68 -12.96
N LYS A 490 13.99 -11.04 -11.72
CA LYS A 490 14.80 -10.76 -10.53
C LYS A 490 16.16 -11.43 -10.60
N HIS A 491 16.22 -12.68 -11.05
CA HIS A 491 17.47 -13.42 -11.18
C HIS A 491 18.41 -12.78 -12.23
N ILE A 492 17.89 -12.45 -13.41
CA ILE A 492 18.62 -11.70 -14.45
C ILE A 492 19.17 -10.38 -13.88
N LYS A 493 18.36 -9.61 -13.17
CA LYS A 493 18.77 -8.31 -12.62
C LYS A 493 19.80 -8.43 -11.51
N SER A 494 19.69 -9.44 -10.65
CA SER A 494 20.72 -9.72 -9.65
C SER A 494 22.07 -10.02 -10.31
N LEU A 495 22.10 -10.86 -11.34
CA LEU A 495 23.34 -11.20 -12.02
C LEU A 495 23.90 -10.01 -12.81
N ALA A 496 23.07 -9.37 -13.64
CA ALA A 496 23.51 -8.31 -14.55
C ALA A 496 23.88 -7.01 -13.81
N ASP A 497 23.01 -6.53 -12.92
CA ASP A 497 23.16 -5.19 -12.34
C ASP A 497 24.05 -5.23 -11.06
N LYS A 498 24.04 -6.33 -10.28
CA LYS A 498 24.84 -6.47 -9.04
C LYS A 498 26.14 -7.27 -9.23
N THR A 499 26.12 -8.40 -9.94
CA THR A 499 27.29 -9.30 -10.01
C THR A 499 28.26 -8.92 -11.12
N TYR A 500 27.77 -8.68 -12.34
CA TYR A 500 28.63 -8.54 -13.53
C TYR A 500 28.73 -7.10 -14.08
N GLY A 501 27.85 -6.19 -13.67
CA GLY A 501 27.92 -4.79 -14.07
C GLY A 501 27.62 -4.52 -15.56
N ILE A 502 26.68 -5.26 -16.16
CA ILE A 502 26.26 -5.05 -17.57
C ILE A 502 24.89 -4.38 -17.66
N HIS A 503 24.75 -3.38 -18.52
CA HIS A 503 23.44 -2.82 -18.83
C HIS A 503 22.57 -3.82 -19.60
N THR A 504 21.42 -4.17 -19.00
CA THR A 504 20.42 -5.04 -19.63
C THR A 504 19.07 -4.35 -19.77
N VAL A 505 18.37 -4.64 -20.87
CA VAL A 505 16.98 -4.18 -21.10
C VAL A 505 16.12 -5.41 -21.41
N CYS A 506 15.22 -5.76 -20.47
CA CYS A 506 14.34 -6.91 -20.63
C CYS A 506 13.05 -6.51 -21.37
N CYS A 507 12.68 -7.27 -22.40
CA CYS A 507 11.45 -7.13 -23.16
C CYS A 507 10.58 -8.37 -22.96
N VAL A 508 9.29 -8.19 -22.68
CA VAL A 508 8.34 -9.32 -22.64
C VAL A 508 8.01 -9.69 -24.08
N GLY A 509 8.46 -10.88 -24.51
CA GLY A 509 8.37 -11.35 -25.88
C GLY A 509 6.96 -11.26 -26.48
N PRO A 510 5.92 -11.76 -25.80
CA PRO A 510 4.54 -11.64 -26.27
C PRO A 510 4.05 -10.19 -26.47
N LYS A 511 4.64 -9.20 -25.80
CA LYS A 511 4.33 -7.78 -26.04
C LYS A 511 5.08 -7.25 -27.26
N LEU A 512 6.34 -7.64 -27.43
CA LEU A 512 7.16 -7.26 -28.57
C LEU A 512 6.69 -7.92 -29.88
N ALA A 513 6.08 -9.12 -29.80
CA ALA A 513 5.58 -9.86 -30.95
C ALA A 513 4.31 -9.26 -31.57
N LYS A 514 3.57 -8.41 -30.84
CA LYS A 514 2.37 -7.75 -31.36
C LYS A 514 2.77 -6.70 -32.38
N ALA A 515 2.46 -6.93 -33.66
CA ALA A 515 2.77 -6.00 -34.74
C ALA A 515 2.14 -4.61 -34.52
N HIS A 516 0.86 -4.58 -34.12
CA HIS A 516 0.18 -3.33 -33.80
C HIS A 516 0.70 -2.72 -32.49
N GLY A 517 1.23 -1.49 -32.57
CA GLY A 517 1.81 -0.75 -31.44
C GLY A 517 3.24 -1.16 -31.07
N ARG A 518 3.91 -2.00 -31.88
CA ARG A 518 5.30 -2.41 -31.67
C ARG A 518 6.26 -1.23 -31.72
N ASP A 519 6.07 -0.34 -32.68
CA ASP A 519 6.80 0.92 -32.85
C ASP A 519 6.80 1.75 -31.56
N GLN A 520 5.62 1.96 -30.96
CA GLN A 520 5.47 2.68 -29.71
C GLN A 520 6.11 1.93 -28.53
N TYR A 521 6.05 0.60 -28.52
CA TYR A 521 6.73 -0.23 -27.53
C TYR A 521 8.26 -0.06 -27.64
N ILE A 522 8.82 -0.20 -28.85
CA ILE A 522 10.25 -0.03 -29.13
C ILE A 522 10.71 1.37 -28.73
N ALA A 523 9.97 2.42 -29.09
CA ALA A 523 10.32 3.79 -28.73
C ALA A 523 10.35 3.98 -27.20
N ASN A 524 9.41 3.39 -26.46
CA ASN A 524 9.40 3.42 -24.99
C ASN A 524 10.55 2.61 -24.37
N VAL A 525 11.06 1.59 -25.06
CA VAL A 525 12.26 0.85 -24.65
C VAL A 525 13.52 1.66 -24.97
N ALA A 526 13.58 2.33 -26.12
CA ALA A 526 14.67 3.20 -26.54
C ALA A 526 14.92 4.35 -25.55
N LEU A 527 13.85 4.96 -25.01
CA LEU A 527 13.96 5.95 -23.92
C LEU A 527 14.79 5.43 -22.74
N LYS A 528 14.56 4.17 -22.33
CA LYS A 528 15.28 3.55 -21.20
C LYS A 528 16.72 3.20 -21.57
N LEU A 529 16.93 2.75 -22.80
CA LEU A 529 18.24 2.40 -23.33
C LEU A 529 19.16 3.62 -23.36
N ASN A 530 18.70 4.73 -23.93
CA ASN A 530 19.49 5.94 -24.06
C ASN A 530 19.92 6.48 -22.68
N LEU A 531 19.00 6.51 -21.71
CA LEU A 531 19.32 6.92 -20.32
C LEU A 531 20.34 6.00 -19.66
N LYS A 532 20.21 4.67 -19.81
CA LYS A 532 21.15 3.70 -19.21
C LYS A 532 22.58 3.88 -19.69
N LEU A 533 22.75 4.36 -20.92
CA LEU A 533 24.05 4.59 -21.54
C LEU A 533 24.53 6.04 -21.39
N GLY A 534 23.89 6.84 -20.54
CA GLY A 534 24.30 8.21 -20.21
C GLY A 534 23.69 9.31 -21.11
N GLY A 535 22.78 8.97 -22.02
CA GLY A 535 22.13 9.93 -22.90
C GLY A 535 21.05 10.78 -22.21
N VAL A 536 20.61 11.84 -22.88
CA VAL A 536 19.53 12.72 -22.41
C VAL A 536 18.41 12.70 -23.45
N ASN A 537 17.23 12.27 -23.03
CA ASN A 537 16.10 12.12 -23.95
C ASN A 537 15.50 13.48 -24.29
N GLN A 538 15.07 14.22 -23.28
CA GLN A 538 14.48 15.55 -23.39
C GLN A 538 15.10 16.52 -22.40
N ILE A 539 14.97 17.81 -22.68
CA ILE A 539 15.21 18.92 -21.74
C ILE A 539 14.01 19.88 -21.77
N MET A 540 13.98 20.86 -20.88
CA MET A 540 13.05 21.99 -20.97
C MET A 540 13.69 23.17 -21.69
N SER A 541 12.87 24.08 -22.23
CA SER A 541 13.39 25.33 -22.80
C SER A 541 14.04 26.20 -21.72
N ASP A 542 14.97 27.06 -22.15
CA ASP A 542 15.67 27.97 -21.25
C ASP A 542 14.67 28.92 -20.57
N ARG A 543 14.95 29.29 -19.32
CA ARG A 543 14.15 30.15 -18.42
C ARG A 543 12.89 29.50 -17.84
N GLN A 544 12.76 28.17 -17.88
CA GLN A 544 11.62 27.45 -17.31
C GLN A 544 11.92 26.81 -15.94
N LEU A 545 13.18 26.50 -15.62
CA LEU A 545 13.57 25.77 -14.39
C LEU A 545 14.22 26.65 -13.30
N GLY A 546 14.20 27.98 -13.47
CA GLY A 546 14.64 28.94 -12.46
C GLY A 546 16.04 28.67 -11.90
N ILE A 547 16.15 28.45 -10.59
CA ILE A 547 17.43 28.23 -9.88
C ILE A 547 18.25 27.04 -10.38
N ILE A 548 17.63 26.08 -11.06
CA ILE A 548 18.33 24.89 -11.60
C ILE A 548 19.17 25.29 -12.82
N GLU A 549 18.70 26.25 -13.62
CA GLU A 549 19.36 26.65 -14.87
C GLU A 549 20.70 27.33 -14.66
N GLN A 550 20.89 27.94 -13.48
CA GLN A 550 22.16 28.52 -13.06
C GLN A 550 23.27 27.45 -12.94
N ASN A 551 22.91 26.17 -13.03
CA ASN A 551 23.83 25.03 -12.95
C ASN A 551 24.63 24.99 -11.65
N LYS A 552 24.05 25.55 -10.59
CA LYS A 552 24.58 25.63 -9.22
C LYS A 552 23.70 24.93 -8.19
N THR A 553 22.57 24.37 -8.64
CA THR A 553 21.59 23.70 -7.79
C THR A 553 21.58 22.21 -8.12
N MET A 554 21.87 21.38 -7.12
CA MET A 554 21.69 19.93 -7.20
C MET A 554 20.29 19.58 -6.68
N VAL A 555 19.56 18.78 -7.46
CA VAL A 555 18.30 18.18 -7.00
C VAL A 555 18.56 16.77 -6.51
N VAL A 556 18.02 16.43 -5.35
CA VAL A 556 18.17 15.13 -4.70
C VAL A 556 16.79 14.51 -4.46
N GLY A 557 16.63 13.24 -4.77
CA GLY A 557 15.45 12.44 -4.44
C GLY A 557 15.78 11.35 -3.44
N ILE A 558 15.00 11.22 -2.37
CA ILE A 558 15.20 10.23 -1.30
C ILE A 558 13.92 9.44 -1.08
N ASP A 559 14.02 8.11 -1.01
CA ASP A 559 12.88 7.21 -0.77
C ASP A 559 13.30 6.01 0.09
N VAL A 560 12.35 5.44 0.84
CA VAL A 560 12.51 4.20 1.59
C VAL A 560 11.41 3.22 1.19
N THR A 561 11.83 2.04 0.75
CA THR A 561 10.91 0.96 0.39
C THR A 561 10.94 -0.13 1.46
N HIS A 562 9.77 -0.41 2.05
CA HIS A 562 9.59 -1.52 2.99
C HIS A 562 9.26 -2.86 2.30
N PRO A 563 9.55 -3.98 2.97
CA PRO A 563 9.13 -5.30 2.52
C PRO A 563 7.63 -5.38 2.25
N SER A 564 7.25 -6.03 1.14
CA SER A 564 5.85 -6.24 0.80
C SER A 564 5.21 -7.32 1.70
N PRO A 565 3.88 -7.30 1.89
CA PRO A 565 3.18 -8.39 2.57
C PRO A 565 3.50 -9.75 1.94
N GLY A 566 3.95 -10.71 2.77
CA GLY A 566 4.40 -12.03 2.34
C GLY A 566 5.90 -12.16 2.07
N SER A 567 6.68 -11.08 2.20
CA SER A 567 8.14 -11.15 2.34
C SER A 567 8.55 -11.90 3.61
N SER A 568 9.78 -12.41 3.63
CA SER A 568 10.39 -12.98 4.85
C SER A 568 10.29 -11.99 6.01
N SER A 569 10.07 -12.50 7.24
CA SER A 569 10.01 -11.69 8.46
C SER A 569 11.28 -10.86 8.68
N ASN A 570 12.41 -11.32 8.14
CA ASN A 570 13.72 -10.69 8.30
C ASN A 570 14.13 -9.84 7.08
N ALA A 571 13.20 -9.58 6.14
CA ALA A 571 13.51 -8.75 4.98
C ALA A 571 13.79 -7.30 5.40
N PRO A 572 14.92 -6.69 4.98
CA PRO A 572 15.26 -5.33 5.36
C PRO A 572 14.42 -4.30 4.59
N SER A 573 14.36 -3.05 5.09
CA SER A 573 13.97 -1.93 4.22
C SER A 573 15.14 -1.56 3.32
N VAL A 574 14.85 -0.92 2.19
CA VAL A 574 15.89 -0.39 1.29
C VAL A 574 15.66 1.10 1.11
N SER A 575 16.66 1.90 1.47
CA SER A 575 16.69 3.32 1.18
C SER A 575 17.47 3.61 -0.11
N ALA A 576 17.05 4.66 -0.81
CA ALA A 576 17.64 5.09 -2.06
C ALA A 576 17.83 6.61 -2.07
N MET A 577 18.96 7.05 -2.61
CA MET A 577 19.21 8.45 -2.95
C MET A 577 19.61 8.55 -4.42
N VAL A 578 18.94 9.46 -5.15
CA VAL A 578 19.32 9.89 -6.50
C VAL A 578 19.68 11.36 -6.47
N ALA A 579 20.58 11.81 -7.34
CA ALA A 579 20.86 13.23 -7.50
C ALA A 579 21.09 13.57 -8.97
N SER A 580 20.63 14.75 -9.38
CA SER A 580 20.95 15.34 -10.68
C SER A 580 22.45 15.67 -10.74
N ILE A 581 23.07 15.46 -11.90
CA ILE A 581 24.49 15.84 -12.10
C ILE A 581 24.66 17.20 -12.79
N ASP A 582 23.59 17.77 -13.35
CA ASP A 582 23.61 19.04 -14.08
C ASP A 582 22.20 19.68 -14.15
N ARG A 583 22.14 20.88 -14.74
CA ARG A 583 20.91 21.64 -14.96
C ARG A 583 19.90 21.01 -15.93
N PHE A 584 20.31 20.02 -16.72
CA PHE A 584 19.44 19.41 -17.74
C PHE A 584 18.50 18.37 -17.14
N LEU A 585 18.78 17.89 -15.93
CA LEU A 585 17.98 16.91 -15.21
C LEU A 585 17.78 15.60 -16.01
N GLY A 586 18.72 15.27 -16.90
CA GLY A 586 18.64 14.07 -17.75
C GLY A 586 19.19 12.81 -17.09
N GLN A 587 20.20 12.95 -16.22
CA GLN A 587 20.93 11.84 -15.60
C GLN A 587 20.84 11.90 -14.07
N TRP A 588 20.49 10.76 -13.47
CA TRP A 588 20.17 10.62 -12.05
C TRP A 588 20.82 9.36 -11.46
N PRO A 589 22.15 9.32 -11.30
CA PRO A 589 22.82 8.18 -10.69
C PRO A 589 22.28 7.93 -9.27
N ALA A 590 22.05 6.66 -8.95
CA ALA A 590 21.48 6.22 -7.67
C ALA A 590 22.53 5.63 -6.73
N THR A 591 22.23 5.63 -5.43
CA THR A 591 22.88 4.82 -4.40
C THR A 591 21.82 4.20 -3.50
N LEU A 592 22.07 2.97 -3.03
CA LEU A 592 21.11 2.15 -2.28
C LEU A 592 21.74 1.70 -0.96
N ARG A 593 20.96 1.62 0.12
CA ARG A 593 21.36 1.06 1.41
C ARG A 593 20.29 0.12 1.94
N ALA A 594 20.71 -1.01 2.50
CA ALA A 594 19.82 -1.88 3.26
C ALA A 594 19.82 -1.40 4.72
N GLN A 595 18.65 -1.35 5.33
CA GLN A 595 18.48 -0.87 6.71
C GLN A 595 17.44 -1.70 7.46
N THR A 596 17.28 -1.41 8.74
CA THR A 596 16.32 -2.09 9.62
C THR A 596 14.90 -2.08 9.01
N ALA A 597 14.22 -3.22 9.12
CA ALA A 597 12.89 -3.41 8.55
C ALA A 597 11.88 -2.41 9.15
N LYS A 598 11.03 -1.81 8.30
CA LYS A 598 9.98 -0.84 8.66
C LYS A 598 10.48 0.46 9.31
N GLN A 599 11.77 0.76 9.20
CA GLN A 599 12.34 2.03 9.63
C GLN A 599 12.27 3.03 8.47
N GLU A 600 11.60 4.17 8.67
CA GLU A 600 11.49 5.24 7.66
C GLU A 600 12.72 6.16 7.63
N LYS A 601 13.41 6.34 8.76
CA LYS A 601 14.67 7.09 8.85
C LYS A 601 15.73 6.44 7.97
N VAL A 602 16.40 7.22 7.12
CA VAL A 602 17.48 6.72 6.27
C VAL A 602 18.79 6.65 7.05
N ASP A 603 19.44 5.49 7.02
CA ASP A 603 20.79 5.30 7.55
C ASP A 603 21.84 5.76 6.52
N ASP A 604 23.01 6.20 6.98
CA ASP A 604 24.16 6.63 6.15
C ASP A 604 23.88 7.75 5.13
N LEU A 605 22.91 8.64 5.41
CA LEU A 605 22.55 9.77 4.54
C LEU A 605 23.77 10.61 4.13
N GLY A 606 24.68 10.85 5.08
CA GLY A 606 25.88 11.65 4.83
C GLY A 606 26.77 11.04 3.75
N ASP A 607 27.06 9.74 3.83
CA ASP A 607 27.92 9.06 2.85
C ASP A 607 27.24 8.89 1.50
N MET A 608 25.91 8.70 1.50
CA MET A 608 25.12 8.74 0.26
C MET A 608 25.27 10.10 -0.44
N LEU A 609 25.12 11.21 0.29
CA LEU A 609 25.26 12.55 -0.27
C LEU A 609 26.68 12.85 -0.74
N LYS A 610 27.72 12.51 0.03
CA LYS A 610 29.13 12.67 -0.40
C LYS A 610 29.37 12.02 -1.75
N SER A 611 28.88 10.79 -1.93
CA SER A 611 28.99 10.10 -3.20
C SER A 611 28.28 10.85 -4.35
N ARG A 612 27.12 11.47 -4.09
CA ARG A 612 26.41 12.28 -5.10
C ARG A 612 27.15 13.57 -5.45
N LEU A 613 27.70 14.27 -4.45
CA LEU A 613 28.52 15.47 -4.63
C LEU A 613 29.77 15.18 -5.46
N GLN A 614 30.42 14.04 -5.24
CA GLN A 614 31.56 13.61 -6.07
C GLN A 614 31.15 13.38 -7.53
N LEU A 615 29.98 12.79 -7.80
CA LEU A 615 29.47 12.60 -9.17
C LEU A 615 29.06 13.91 -9.84
N TRP A 616 28.61 14.90 -9.08
CA TRP A 616 28.41 16.26 -9.61
C TRP A 616 29.70 16.80 -10.21
N ARG A 617 30.82 16.75 -9.48
CA ARG A 617 32.11 17.18 -10.04
C ARG A 617 32.56 16.30 -11.22
N SER A 618 32.59 14.98 -11.03
CA SER A 618 33.24 14.08 -11.99
C SER A 618 32.42 13.82 -13.26
N LEU A 619 31.12 13.57 -13.13
CA LEU A 619 30.24 13.30 -14.27
C LEU A 619 29.56 14.57 -14.79
N GLY A 620 29.16 15.47 -13.88
CA GLY A 620 28.61 16.78 -14.25
C GLY A 620 29.66 17.78 -14.73
N LYS A 621 30.96 17.46 -14.54
CA LYS A 621 32.12 18.27 -14.96
C LYS A 621 32.15 19.67 -14.33
N HIS A 622 31.71 19.78 -13.09
CA HIS A 622 31.72 21.05 -12.35
C HIS A 622 33.04 21.24 -11.60
N ALA A 623 33.57 22.47 -11.62
CA ALA A 623 34.75 22.82 -10.83
C ALA A 623 34.42 22.93 -9.33
N ALA A 624 33.26 23.52 -9.00
CA ALA A 624 32.79 23.70 -7.64
C ALA A 624 31.64 22.72 -7.30
N PHE A 625 31.44 22.48 -6.01
CA PHE A 625 30.24 21.81 -5.51
C PHE A 625 29.00 22.73 -5.61
N PRO A 626 27.77 22.19 -5.59
CA PRO A 626 26.56 23.01 -5.73
C PRO A 626 26.40 24.02 -4.58
N GLU A 627 25.87 25.20 -4.88
CA GLU A 627 25.54 26.23 -3.87
C GLU A 627 24.17 25.99 -3.22
N ASN A 628 23.32 25.21 -3.89
CA ASN A 628 21.97 24.88 -3.44
C ASN A 628 21.72 23.38 -3.56
N ILE A 629 21.06 22.79 -2.57
CA ILE A 629 20.63 21.38 -2.59
C ILE A 629 19.10 21.34 -2.34
N LEU A 630 18.35 21.01 -3.39
CA LEU A 630 16.89 20.86 -3.36
C LEU A 630 16.53 19.38 -3.18
N VAL A 631 16.01 19.02 -2.01
CA VAL A 631 15.70 17.64 -1.63
C VAL A 631 14.21 17.38 -1.74
N PHE A 632 13.83 16.36 -2.50
CA PHE A 632 12.49 15.76 -2.51
C PHE A 632 12.50 14.43 -1.75
N ARG A 633 11.81 14.38 -0.61
CA ARG A 633 11.76 13.23 0.30
C ARG A 633 10.40 12.52 0.20
N ASP A 634 10.35 11.34 -0.39
CA ASP A 634 9.14 10.49 -0.48
C ASP A 634 9.03 9.54 0.72
N GLY A 635 7.83 9.06 1.03
CA GLY A 635 7.60 7.98 2.00
C GLY A 635 7.41 8.40 3.47
N VAL A 636 7.58 9.68 3.81
CA VAL A 636 7.46 10.15 5.20
C VAL A 636 6.02 10.54 5.51
N SER A 637 5.49 10.11 6.66
CA SER A 637 4.17 10.53 7.15
C SER A 637 4.26 11.84 7.94
N GLU A 638 3.13 12.55 8.08
CA GLU A 638 3.07 13.86 8.78
C GLU A 638 3.68 13.82 10.19
N GLY A 639 3.38 12.76 10.96
CA GLY A 639 3.94 12.56 12.30
C GLY A 639 5.44 12.25 12.36
N GLN A 640 6.13 12.23 11.20
CA GLN A 640 7.57 11.99 11.09
C GLN A 640 8.29 13.15 10.40
N HIS A 641 7.61 14.27 10.09
CA HIS A 641 8.24 15.43 9.46
C HIS A 641 9.39 15.98 10.31
N ASP A 642 9.23 16.04 11.63
CA ASP A 642 10.26 16.53 12.56
C ASP A 642 11.52 15.66 12.55
N MET A 643 11.40 14.37 12.26
CA MET A 643 12.56 13.48 12.14
C MET A 643 13.45 13.89 10.94
N VAL A 644 12.84 14.36 9.84
CA VAL A 644 13.58 14.82 8.67
C VAL A 644 14.41 16.06 9.00
N THR A 645 13.84 17.03 9.73
CA THR A 645 14.55 18.27 10.09
C THR A 645 15.54 18.07 11.23
N SER A 646 15.19 17.30 12.27
CA SER A 646 16.03 17.12 13.46
C SER A 646 17.11 16.04 13.33
N GLN A 647 16.95 15.07 12.40
CA GLN A 647 17.87 13.93 12.28
C GLN A 647 18.46 13.74 10.87
N GLU A 648 17.66 13.84 9.80
CA GLU A 648 18.16 13.61 8.43
C GLU A 648 18.96 14.83 7.91
N LEU A 649 18.42 16.04 8.03
CA LEU A 649 19.05 17.26 7.53
C LEU A 649 20.44 17.56 8.16
N PRO A 650 20.67 17.40 9.47
CA PRO A 650 22.00 17.57 10.06
C PRO A 650 23.07 16.65 9.44
N GLN A 651 22.71 15.41 9.11
CA GLN A 651 23.65 14.47 8.46
C GLN A 651 24.03 14.93 7.05
N LEU A 652 23.07 15.49 6.30
CA LEU A 652 23.33 16.05 4.97
C LEU A 652 24.25 17.27 5.06
N ARG A 653 24.03 18.17 6.05
CA ARG A 653 24.92 19.31 6.28
C ARG A 653 26.33 18.88 6.64
N HIS A 654 26.44 17.92 7.56
CA HIS A 654 27.75 17.42 7.98
C HIS A 654 28.53 16.80 6.82
N ALA A 655 27.86 16.12 5.89
CA ALA A 655 28.49 15.63 4.67
C ALA A 655 29.05 16.75 3.79
N CYS A 656 28.37 17.91 3.72
CA CYS A 656 28.89 19.09 3.02
C CYS A 656 30.08 19.71 3.75
N GLU A 657 30.00 19.86 5.08
CA GLU A 657 31.12 20.37 5.91
C GLU A 657 32.41 19.54 5.71
N GLN A 658 32.27 18.22 5.63
CA GLN A 658 33.40 17.31 5.45
C GLN A 658 34.00 17.33 4.04
N LEU A 659 33.21 17.63 3.00
CA LEU A 659 33.65 17.49 1.61
C LEU A 659 33.99 18.82 0.94
N TYR A 660 33.35 19.92 1.33
CA TYR A 660 33.56 21.23 0.71
C TYR A 660 34.89 21.81 1.19
N SER A 661 35.77 22.15 0.24
CA SER A 661 37.05 22.77 0.57
C SER A 661 36.88 24.25 0.98
N ALA A 662 37.91 24.86 1.56
CA ALA A 662 37.92 26.31 1.84
C ALA A 662 37.68 27.18 0.59
N ALA A 663 38.06 26.68 -0.60
CA ALA A 663 37.78 27.36 -1.86
C ALA A 663 36.29 27.28 -2.24
N ASP A 664 35.64 26.14 -1.98
CA ASP A 664 34.22 25.94 -2.24
C ASP A 664 33.33 26.72 -1.26
N THR A 665 33.77 26.86 0.00
CA THR A 665 33.01 27.55 1.06
C THR A 665 33.20 29.07 1.07
N ARG A 666 33.88 29.66 0.08
CA ARG A 666 34.08 31.12 -0.02
C ARG A 666 32.75 31.89 0.05
N ASN A 667 31.67 31.30 -0.46
CA ASN A 667 30.32 31.88 -0.46
C ASN A 667 29.38 31.22 0.57
N GLY A 668 29.94 30.48 1.53
CA GLY A 668 29.21 29.69 2.52
C GLY A 668 29.00 28.23 2.12
N LEU A 669 28.47 27.45 3.07
CA LEU A 669 27.97 26.09 2.84
C LEU A 669 26.69 26.11 1.99
N PRO A 670 26.33 24.99 1.33
CA PRO A 670 25.15 24.96 0.47
C PRO A 670 23.85 25.21 1.25
N ARG A 671 22.93 25.94 0.63
CA ARG A 671 21.57 26.17 1.14
C ARG A 671 20.69 24.95 0.87
N PHE A 672 19.89 24.56 1.84
CA PHE A 672 18.97 23.42 1.71
C PHE A 672 17.51 23.85 1.65
N THR A 673 16.77 23.24 0.73
CA THR A 673 15.30 23.17 0.80
C THR A 673 14.88 21.72 0.78
N VAL A 674 14.03 21.32 1.72
CA VAL A 674 13.54 19.94 1.85
C VAL A 674 12.03 19.93 1.70
N ILE A 675 11.56 19.24 0.67
CA ILE A 675 10.15 19.09 0.31
C ILE A 675 9.76 17.63 0.49
N ILE A 676 8.82 17.36 1.38
CA ILE A 676 8.24 16.04 1.60
C ILE A 676 7.16 15.79 0.55
N CYS A 677 7.19 14.63 -0.11
CA CYS A 677 6.26 14.21 -1.14
C CYS A 677 5.27 13.16 -0.60
N GLY A 678 4.09 13.59 -0.20
CA GLY A 678 2.99 12.72 0.20
C GLY A 678 2.20 12.21 -1.02
N LYS A 679 2.49 11.00 -1.51
CA LYS A 679 1.73 10.38 -2.65
C LYS A 679 0.54 9.52 -2.22
N ARG A 680 0.55 9.03 -0.98
CA ARG A 680 -0.39 8.02 -0.47
C ARG A 680 -1.37 8.59 0.56
N HIS A 681 -2.03 9.70 0.26
CA HIS A 681 -3.08 10.28 1.09
C HIS A 681 -4.49 10.07 0.51
N LYS A 682 -5.48 10.60 1.25
CA LYS A 682 -6.92 10.40 0.99
C LYS A 682 -7.62 11.60 0.40
N THR A 683 -6.99 12.78 0.37
CA THR A 683 -7.50 13.97 -0.33
C THR A 683 -7.66 13.73 -1.83
N ARG A 684 -8.83 14.10 -2.39
CA ARG A 684 -9.14 14.07 -3.82
C ARG A 684 -9.80 15.39 -4.20
N PHE A 685 -9.53 15.87 -5.41
CA PHE A 685 -10.18 17.05 -5.96
C PHE A 685 -11.04 16.66 -7.15
N TYR A 686 -12.20 17.31 -7.24
CA TYR A 686 -13.18 17.10 -8.28
C TYR A 686 -13.43 18.46 -8.94
N PRO A 687 -13.36 18.57 -10.29
CA PRO A 687 -13.76 19.79 -10.97
C PRO A 687 -15.22 20.15 -10.63
N THR A 688 -15.49 21.44 -10.41
CA THR A 688 -16.85 21.93 -10.15
C THR A 688 -17.66 22.13 -11.43
N MET A 689 -16.99 22.23 -12.59
CA MET A 689 -17.60 22.43 -13.90
C MET A 689 -16.89 21.53 -14.93
N GLU A 690 -17.64 21.10 -15.95
CA GLU A 690 -17.12 20.18 -16.98
C GLU A 690 -15.99 20.80 -17.81
N ARG A 691 -16.03 22.11 -18.07
CA ARG A 691 -14.96 22.84 -18.79
C ARG A 691 -13.59 22.80 -18.11
N ASP A 692 -13.58 22.51 -16.81
CA ASP A 692 -12.38 22.43 -15.97
C ASP A 692 -11.87 20.98 -15.84
N CYS A 693 -12.54 20.03 -16.49
CA CYS A 693 -12.12 18.64 -16.57
C CYS A 693 -11.02 18.43 -17.63
N ASP A 694 -10.17 17.43 -17.39
CA ASP A 694 -9.44 16.75 -18.45
C ASP A 694 -10.34 15.71 -19.16
N ARG A 695 -9.81 15.06 -20.20
CA ARG A 695 -10.52 14.01 -20.95
C ARG A 695 -11.04 12.84 -20.11
N SER A 696 -10.49 12.65 -18.90
CA SER A 696 -10.84 11.55 -18.02
C SER A 696 -11.91 11.96 -16.99
N GLY A 697 -12.23 13.25 -16.88
CA GLY A 697 -13.13 13.82 -15.87
C GLY A 697 -12.42 14.33 -14.62
N ASN A 698 -11.10 14.26 -14.57
CA ASN A 698 -10.29 14.74 -13.44
C ASN A 698 -9.98 16.22 -13.63
N THR A 699 -9.39 16.85 -12.61
CA THR A 699 -8.84 18.21 -12.78
C THR A 699 -7.74 18.21 -13.85
N LYS A 700 -7.49 19.37 -14.46
CA LYS A 700 -6.45 19.50 -15.49
C LYS A 700 -5.05 19.25 -14.88
N PRO A 701 -4.12 18.63 -15.63
CA PRO A 701 -2.71 18.60 -15.25
C PRO A 701 -2.19 20.02 -14.95
N GLY A 702 -1.42 20.18 -13.88
CA GLY A 702 -1.01 21.49 -13.37
C GLY A 702 -1.94 22.06 -12.31
N THR A 703 -3.02 21.37 -11.94
CA THR A 703 -3.90 21.83 -10.85
C THR A 703 -3.16 21.88 -9.51
N ILE A 704 -3.11 23.06 -8.93
CA ILE A 704 -2.62 23.38 -7.58
C ILE A 704 -3.80 23.67 -6.66
N VAL A 705 -3.74 23.14 -5.44
CA VAL A 705 -4.60 23.53 -4.32
C VAL A 705 -3.72 23.78 -3.09
N ASP A 706 -3.58 25.04 -2.71
CA ASP A 706 -2.73 25.56 -1.64
C ASP A 706 -3.55 26.29 -0.56
N ARG A 707 -4.90 26.30 -0.68
CA ARG A 707 -5.82 27.01 0.23
C ARG A 707 -7.06 26.18 0.56
N GLY A 708 -7.67 26.47 1.71
CA GLY A 708 -8.94 25.91 2.17
C GLY A 708 -8.88 24.50 2.76
N VAL A 709 -7.94 23.67 2.31
CA VAL A 709 -7.64 22.33 2.85
C VAL A 709 -6.24 22.18 3.45
N THR A 710 -5.43 23.24 3.31
CA THR A 710 -4.09 23.39 3.88
C THR A 710 -4.14 24.29 5.11
N GLU A 711 -3.03 24.33 5.85
CA GLU A 711 -2.87 25.19 7.02
C GLU A 711 -2.01 26.40 6.70
N ALA A 712 -2.50 27.62 6.99
CA ALA A 712 -1.80 28.86 6.68
C ALA A 712 -0.41 28.96 7.35
N ARG A 713 -0.22 28.25 8.46
CA ARG A 713 1.05 28.19 9.23
C ARG A 713 2.08 27.24 8.62
N ASN A 714 1.63 26.35 7.75
CA ASN A 714 2.47 25.41 7.06
C ASN A 714 2.69 25.90 5.63
N TRP A 715 3.83 25.53 5.05
CA TRP A 715 4.06 25.72 3.64
C TRP A 715 3.83 24.41 2.93
N ASP A 716 2.61 24.21 2.47
CA ASP A 716 2.19 22.99 1.79
C ASP A 716 1.19 23.26 0.66
N PHE A 717 1.20 22.38 -0.34
CA PHE A 717 0.28 22.46 -1.47
C PHE A 717 0.03 21.08 -2.07
N PHE A 718 -1.12 20.90 -2.69
CA PHE A 718 -1.41 19.73 -3.50
C PHE A 718 -1.21 20.06 -4.98
N LEU A 719 -0.51 19.19 -5.70
CA LEU A 719 -0.28 19.31 -7.14
C LEU A 719 -0.71 18.04 -7.86
N GLN A 720 -1.58 18.18 -8.85
CA GLN A 720 -1.85 17.16 -9.85
C GLN A 720 -1.13 17.46 -11.15
N ALA A 721 0.13 17.03 -11.28
CA ALA A 721 0.93 17.28 -12.48
C ALA A 721 0.56 16.42 -13.71
N HIS A 722 -0.20 15.34 -13.51
CA HIS A 722 -0.46 14.32 -14.52
C HIS A 722 -1.95 14.19 -14.86
N ALA A 723 -2.24 13.67 -16.06
CA ALA A 723 -3.58 13.17 -16.39
C ALA A 723 -3.73 11.72 -15.92
N ALA A 724 -4.81 11.42 -15.20
CA ALA A 724 -5.07 10.04 -14.78
C ALA A 724 -5.47 9.19 -15.99
N LEU A 725 -4.76 8.08 -16.21
CA LEU A 725 -5.10 7.14 -17.29
C LEU A 725 -6.45 6.45 -17.04
N GLN A 726 -6.78 6.20 -15.78
CA GLN A 726 -8.02 5.58 -15.38
C GLN A 726 -8.39 6.03 -13.96
N GLY A 727 -9.70 6.14 -13.70
CA GLY A 727 -10.23 6.43 -12.37
C GLY A 727 -10.07 7.89 -11.94
N THR A 728 -10.02 8.10 -10.62
CA THR A 728 -9.78 9.41 -10.02
C THR A 728 -8.29 9.62 -9.74
N ALA A 729 -7.76 10.74 -10.22
CA ALA A 729 -6.39 11.15 -10.02
C ALA A 729 -6.07 11.32 -8.52
N ARG A 730 -4.80 11.13 -8.19
CA ARG A 730 -4.28 11.39 -6.85
C ARG A 730 -3.29 12.54 -6.99
N PRO A 731 -3.61 13.75 -6.52
CA PRO A 731 -2.60 14.79 -6.45
C PRO A 731 -1.51 14.33 -5.47
N CYS A 732 -0.29 14.84 -5.62
CA CYS A 732 0.76 14.69 -4.61
C CYS A 732 0.66 15.88 -3.65
N HIS A 733 0.78 15.62 -2.35
CA HIS A 733 0.90 16.65 -1.32
C HIS A 733 2.38 16.98 -1.14
N TYR A 734 2.76 18.23 -1.33
CA TYR A 734 4.11 18.72 -1.13
C TYR A 734 4.13 19.55 0.14
N TYR A 735 5.03 19.21 1.07
CA TYR A 735 5.18 19.91 2.35
C TYR A 735 6.62 20.37 2.52
N ILE A 736 6.84 21.67 2.63
CA ILE A 736 8.18 22.25 2.76
C ILE A 736 8.53 22.30 4.25
N VAL A 737 9.43 21.41 4.69
CA VAL A 737 9.88 21.35 6.10
C VAL A 737 11.09 22.24 6.39
N GLN A 738 11.87 22.57 5.36
CA GLN A 738 13.01 23.49 5.44
C GLN A 738 13.11 24.28 4.14
N ASP A 739 13.36 25.59 4.23
CA ASP A 739 13.72 26.42 3.07
C ASP A 739 14.78 27.46 3.41
N GLU A 740 15.95 27.32 2.80
CA GLU A 740 17.03 28.33 2.79
C GLU A 740 17.31 28.87 1.40
N ILE A 741 16.71 28.27 0.36
CA ILE A 741 17.01 28.63 -1.02
C ILE A 741 16.07 29.74 -1.46
N PHE A 742 14.76 29.48 -1.41
CA PHE A 742 13.79 30.34 -2.10
C PHE A 742 13.55 31.64 -1.34
N ARG A 743 13.30 31.59 -0.03
CA ARG A 743 13.14 32.80 0.79
C ARG A 743 14.34 33.73 0.75
N GLN A 744 15.55 33.18 0.76
CA GLN A 744 16.76 34.00 0.70
C GLN A 744 16.94 34.64 -0.67
N LEU A 745 16.88 33.85 -1.75
CA LEU A 745 17.11 34.32 -3.11
C LEU A 745 16.06 35.32 -3.58
N TYR A 746 14.81 35.14 -3.16
CA TYR A 746 13.69 35.94 -3.64
C TYR A 746 13.19 36.99 -2.66
N SER A 747 13.85 37.16 -1.50
CA SER A 747 13.50 38.17 -0.47
C SER A 747 13.37 39.60 -1.00
N LYS A 748 14.08 39.95 -2.09
CA LYS A 748 14.09 41.29 -2.70
C LYS A 748 13.94 41.26 -4.22
N ALA A 749 13.63 40.10 -4.81
CA ALA A 749 13.59 39.94 -6.25
C ALA A 749 12.23 40.34 -6.83
N ASN A 750 12.22 40.89 -8.04
CA ASN A 750 10.99 40.95 -8.82
C ASN A 750 10.62 39.52 -9.24
N LEU A 751 9.50 39.03 -8.71
CA LEU A 751 9.05 37.67 -8.92
C LEU A 751 8.25 37.48 -10.21
N ALA A 752 7.97 38.54 -10.97
CA ALA A 752 7.18 38.45 -12.20
C ALA A 752 7.68 37.31 -13.12
N PRO A 753 6.79 36.42 -13.61
CA PRO A 753 5.32 36.52 -13.56
C PRO A 753 4.66 36.00 -12.26
N PHE A 754 5.44 35.50 -11.30
CA PHE A 754 4.93 34.95 -10.04
C PHE A 754 4.54 36.05 -9.05
N GLN A 755 3.49 35.80 -8.26
CA GLN A 755 3.01 36.76 -7.26
C GLN A 755 3.78 36.64 -5.94
N ASN A 756 4.23 35.43 -5.62
CA ASN A 756 4.90 35.13 -4.36
C ASN A 756 5.86 33.95 -4.52
N ILE A 757 6.60 33.64 -3.45
CA ILE A 757 7.62 32.59 -3.45
C ILE A 757 6.98 31.18 -3.56
N ALA A 758 5.77 30.98 -3.06
CA ALA A 758 5.08 29.70 -3.19
C ALA A 758 4.80 29.36 -4.66
N ASP A 759 4.35 30.35 -5.45
CA ASP A 759 4.14 30.17 -6.91
C ASP A 759 5.44 29.72 -7.61
N VAL A 760 6.59 30.24 -7.21
CA VAL A 760 7.90 29.84 -7.76
C VAL A 760 8.20 28.36 -7.48
N VAL A 761 7.96 27.92 -6.24
CA VAL A 761 8.21 26.53 -5.84
C VAL A 761 7.22 25.57 -6.49
N GLU A 762 5.95 25.95 -6.55
CA GLU A 762 4.88 25.18 -7.21
C GLU A 762 5.14 25.00 -8.70
N ASP A 763 5.50 26.08 -9.40
CA ASP A 763 5.84 26.07 -10.82
C ASP A 763 7.07 25.21 -11.11
N LEU A 764 8.15 25.38 -10.33
CA LEU A 764 9.34 24.54 -10.46
C LEU A 764 9.00 23.06 -10.25
N THR A 765 8.24 22.76 -9.19
CA THR A 765 7.82 21.39 -8.86
C THR A 765 6.96 20.79 -9.97
N HIS A 766 6.01 21.57 -10.53
CA HIS A 766 5.17 21.14 -11.64
C HIS A 766 5.98 20.81 -12.89
N LYS A 767 6.87 21.73 -13.28
CA LYS A 767 7.68 21.57 -14.49
C LYS A 767 8.59 20.35 -14.37
N MET A 768 9.24 20.15 -13.22
CA MET A 768 10.09 18.99 -12.98
C MET A 768 9.40 17.63 -13.19
N CYS A 769 8.07 17.54 -13.05
CA CYS A 769 7.35 16.30 -13.35
C CYS A 769 7.51 15.87 -14.83
N TYR A 770 7.75 16.82 -15.74
CA TYR A 770 7.96 16.54 -17.17
C TYR A 770 9.40 16.12 -17.51
N SER A 771 10.34 16.18 -16.55
CA SER A 771 11.72 15.71 -16.70
C SER A 771 11.87 14.19 -16.59
N PHE A 772 10.79 13.42 -16.38
CA PHE A 772 10.90 11.96 -16.26
C PHE A 772 11.24 11.30 -17.61
N GLY A 773 12.53 11.09 -17.86
CA GLY A 773 13.04 10.64 -19.16
C GLY A 773 12.59 9.24 -19.64
N ARG A 774 11.83 8.47 -18.85
CA ARG A 774 11.41 7.10 -19.23
C ARG A 774 10.03 7.04 -19.90
N ALA A 775 9.33 8.17 -19.99
CA ALA A 775 8.02 8.30 -20.63
C ALA A 775 7.86 9.69 -21.25
N THR A 776 6.94 9.81 -22.20
CA THR A 776 6.51 11.11 -22.74
C THR A 776 5.26 11.63 -22.02
N LYS A 777 5.33 11.61 -20.68
CA LYS A 777 4.26 12.00 -19.76
C LYS A 777 4.85 12.64 -18.50
N ALA A 778 4.09 13.56 -17.91
CA ALA A 778 4.34 14.12 -16.58
C ALA A 778 4.05 13.11 -15.45
#